data_AF-A0A6L2Q7L0-F1
#
_entry.id   AF-A0A6L2Q7L0-F1
#
_cell.length_a   1.000
_cell.length_b   1.000
_cell.length_c   1.000
_cell.angle_alpha   90.00
_cell.angle_beta   90.00
_cell.angle_gamma   90.00
#
_symmetry.space_group_name_H-M   'P 1'
#
loop_
_entity.id
_entity.type
_entity.pdbx_description
1 polymer ?
#
loop_
_entity_poly.entity_id
_entity_poly.type
_entity_poly.pdbx_seq_one_letter_code
_entity_poly.pdbx_strand_id
1 'polypeptide(L)'
;MSTSLAEQLKKLAVPQTSILIQGKARPSLLFDPREAAKFDRDTFYETGVSGLEELIKLNPRFEEFHRNLFDPTSRSLERSVEDKKTNKTLNKHIRRFLLLLSPYFLLKASHKALEWLVNRFHIESFNVDDIMSLILPYHDTRIFVRVLQMMDISDPANRWHWLYPLQGAGVPLSKTALLNRCATDASFLHFICKITSDTIKEYSNKEGSVSTLLAFHCTTIVGGLEHVTRVNELQMTYLLKSLFRGLTSPLEDFVAASYMIVAQLIRRTQLSPPIFYGIVNKVAECKHPKLHSECVLLLVLLYQSQHPEKVPSVSARTVAQLAHHSWFPAVLAQLQDTGIHIIPFFIPLLRSTLSAIQSQMDDRTDLCNFAGRLLEVVDENVAQLTIQSENEENVNIGIDDAEEVISWYAGFLGSLERRHANSYDAVIRKALGKEDDSSAVAKAVKTLLGVAGSAISLSGTDLFERIHHPNAAVRVEAVRYLVENYNCMQERDKELTCTAVTARLQDDNIKVVRMTLGLHTEVLVELLGAETALDELLSLAVHYVDKSSKGCSEVVRLVVQHLCTDLLCHNSALAQTRILLALLPFLMPLKESELGAMIAIVKQHSFVNNCKFLAALIKELYTKGSTDTCSVFLHCLSESRELLPDVDLLLQAAEKIYPANRKPIHMMLLLLMMASAVAKQPTPALSQQILDMAVSYFEKCQVEICGSSAASCTVCLCV
;
A
#
# COMPACT_ATOMS: atom_id res chain seq x y z
N MET A 1 -44.10 47.61 -35.48
CA MET A 1 -42.97 48.26 -36.19
C MET A 1 -42.60 49.51 -35.42
N SER A 2 -41.54 49.44 -34.60
CA SER A 2 -40.96 50.62 -33.92
C SER A 2 -40.27 51.50 -34.96
N THR A 3 -40.46 52.82 -34.88
CA THR A 3 -39.73 53.76 -35.75
C THR A 3 -38.28 53.92 -35.25
N SER A 4 -37.32 54.18 -36.15
CA SER A 4 -35.91 54.41 -35.79
C SER A 4 -35.74 55.46 -34.69
N LEU A 5 -36.57 56.51 -34.69
CA LEU A 5 -36.63 57.51 -33.63
C LEU A 5 -37.14 56.95 -32.29
N ALA A 6 -38.14 56.07 -32.30
CA ALA A 6 -38.63 55.42 -31.07
C ALA A 6 -37.55 54.52 -30.46
N GLU A 7 -36.74 53.85 -31.28
CA GLU A 7 -35.58 53.08 -30.80
C GLU A 7 -34.46 53.97 -30.27
N GLN A 8 -34.19 55.11 -30.89
CA GLN A 8 -33.22 56.10 -30.41
C GLN A 8 -33.67 56.75 -29.08
N LEU A 9 -34.95 57.11 -28.95
CA LEU A 9 -35.51 57.64 -27.70
C LEU A 9 -35.53 56.58 -26.60
N LYS A 10 -35.83 55.31 -26.94
CA LYS A 10 -35.74 54.20 -25.98
C LYS A 10 -34.31 53.99 -25.49
N LYS A 11 -33.29 54.17 -26.35
CA LYS A 11 -31.87 54.13 -25.95
C LYS A 11 -31.42 55.30 -25.06
N LEU A 12 -32.12 56.44 -25.13
CA LEU A 12 -31.85 57.63 -24.31
C LEU A 12 -32.65 57.65 -22.98
N ALA A 13 -33.64 56.76 -22.84
CA ALA A 13 -34.40 56.63 -21.61
C ALA A 13 -33.50 56.06 -20.50
N VAL A 14 -33.32 56.82 -19.43
CA VAL A 14 -32.57 56.41 -18.24
C VAL A 14 -33.54 56.23 -17.06
N PRO A 15 -33.25 55.36 -16.08
CA PRO A 15 -34.12 55.17 -14.91
C PRO A 15 -34.45 56.49 -14.19
N GLN A 16 -33.56 57.47 -14.23
CA GLN A 16 -33.78 58.79 -13.63
C GLN A 16 -34.90 59.61 -14.29
N THR A 17 -35.16 59.44 -15.59
CA THR A 17 -36.20 60.21 -16.31
C THR A 17 -37.58 59.57 -16.19
N SER A 18 -37.67 58.25 -15.96
CA SER A 18 -38.95 57.55 -15.78
C SER A 18 -39.56 57.75 -14.38
N ILE A 19 -38.74 57.93 -13.34
CA ILE A 19 -39.20 58.15 -11.94
C ILE A 19 -39.94 59.48 -11.78
N LEU A 20 -39.62 60.49 -12.59
CA LEU A 20 -40.23 61.82 -12.53
C LEU A 20 -41.66 61.86 -13.08
N ILE A 21 -42.12 60.78 -13.72
CA ILE A 21 -43.49 60.67 -14.24
C ILE A 21 -44.38 60.13 -13.12
N GLN A 22 -45.21 60.99 -12.51
CA GLN A 22 -46.20 60.56 -11.52
C GLN A 22 -47.25 59.65 -12.20
N GLY A 23 -47.08 58.34 -12.06
CA GLY A 23 -47.97 57.33 -12.61
C GLY A 23 -49.18 57.03 -11.73
N LYS A 24 -50.24 56.47 -12.35
CA LYS A 24 -51.43 55.91 -11.67
C LYS A 24 -51.16 54.58 -10.92
N ALA A 25 -49.93 54.09 -10.98
CA ALA A 25 -49.47 52.86 -10.34
C ALA A 25 -48.04 53.04 -9.85
N ARG A 26 -47.71 52.46 -8.70
CA ARG A 26 -46.37 52.46 -8.10
C ARG A 26 -45.93 51.03 -7.77
N PRO A 27 -44.66 50.65 -8.01
CA PRO A 27 -44.14 49.37 -7.55
C PRO A 27 -44.32 49.22 -6.03
N SER A 28 -44.86 48.08 -5.60
CA SER A 28 -45.12 47.78 -4.20
C SER A 28 -45.10 46.27 -3.97
N LEU A 29 -44.41 45.87 -2.90
CA LEU A 29 -44.31 44.47 -2.49
C LEU A 29 -45.59 44.08 -1.75
N LEU A 30 -46.04 44.94 -0.84
CA LEU A 30 -47.15 44.68 0.07
C LEU A 30 -48.53 44.98 -0.51
N PHE A 31 -48.66 45.97 -1.40
CA PHE A 31 -49.94 46.49 -1.87
C PHE A 31 -50.11 46.35 -3.38
N ASP A 32 -51.35 46.38 -3.88
CA ASP A 32 -51.57 46.47 -5.32
C ASP A 32 -50.96 47.78 -5.87
N PRO A 33 -50.30 47.79 -7.04
CA PRO A 33 -49.67 49.00 -7.55
C PRO A 33 -50.58 50.23 -7.65
N ARG A 34 -51.88 50.05 -7.90
CA ARG A 34 -52.85 51.16 -7.96
C ARG A 34 -53.26 51.65 -6.57
N GLU A 35 -53.26 50.77 -5.59
CA GLU A 35 -53.50 51.10 -4.18
C GLU A 35 -52.29 51.80 -3.58
N ALA A 36 -51.08 51.29 -3.82
CA ALA A 36 -49.82 51.88 -3.39
C ALA A 36 -49.63 53.32 -3.90
N ALA A 37 -50.19 53.66 -5.06
CA ALA A 37 -50.17 55.01 -5.61
C ALA A 37 -50.97 56.03 -4.77
N LYS A 38 -51.90 55.57 -3.92
CA LYS A 38 -52.74 56.41 -3.05
C LYS A 38 -52.10 56.72 -1.70
N PHE A 39 -51.14 55.90 -1.26
CA PHE A 39 -50.46 56.12 0.01
C PHE A 39 -49.44 57.25 -0.09
N ASP A 40 -49.31 57.99 1.02
CA ASP A 40 -48.31 59.03 1.19
C ASP A 40 -46.97 58.44 1.66
N ARG A 41 -45.94 59.28 1.66
CA ARG A 41 -44.57 58.88 2.00
C ARG A 41 -44.45 58.48 3.47
N ASP A 42 -45.18 59.16 4.35
CA ASP A 42 -45.11 58.89 5.79
C ASP A 42 -45.71 57.51 6.12
N THR A 43 -46.79 57.08 5.45
CA THR A 43 -47.33 55.71 5.60
C THR A 43 -46.28 54.64 5.27
N PHE A 44 -45.55 54.80 4.15
CA PHE A 44 -44.49 53.86 3.77
C PHE A 44 -43.31 53.88 4.75
N TYR A 45 -42.95 55.08 5.24
CA TYR A 45 -41.88 55.24 6.21
C TYR A 45 -42.22 54.55 7.54
N GLU A 46 -43.39 54.81 8.11
CA GLU A 46 -43.86 54.19 9.36
C GLU A 46 -43.95 52.67 9.23
N THR A 47 -44.45 52.18 8.09
CA THR A 47 -44.49 50.74 7.78
C THR A 47 -43.08 50.15 7.77
N GLY A 48 -42.13 50.82 7.11
CA GLY A 48 -40.73 50.41 7.02
C GLY A 48 -40.03 50.37 8.38
N VAL A 49 -40.20 51.42 9.18
CA VAL A 49 -39.64 51.52 10.54
C VAL A 49 -40.20 50.42 11.44
N SER A 50 -41.51 50.17 11.41
CA SER A 50 -42.12 49.04 12.14
C SER A 50 -41.49 47.69 11.75
N GLY A 51 -41.23 47.48 10.45
CA GLY A 51 -40.51 46.30 9.97
C GLY A 51 -39.08 46.21 10.51
N LEU A 52 -38.35 47.33 10.50
CA LEU A 52 -36.99 47.40 11.02
C LEU A 52 -36.93 47.10 12.53
N GLU A 53 -37.84 47.66 13.32
CA GLU A 53 -37.89 47.42 14.77
C GLU A 53 -38.14 45.94 15.11
N GLU A 54 -38.99 45.25 14.34
CA GLU A 54 -39.18 43.81 14.45
C GLU A 54 -37.91 43.04 14.08
N LEU A 55 -37.18 43.47 13.04
CA LEU A 55 -35.91 42.87 12.63
C LEU A 55 -34.79 43.06 13.65
N ILE A 56 -34.71 44.21 14.31
CA ILE A 56 -33.71 44.50 15.35
C ILE A 56 -33.85 43.55 16.54
N LYS A 57 -35.09 43.20 16.90
CA LYS A 57 -35.36 42.21 17.95
C LYS A 57 -34.80 40.82 17.61
N LEU A 58 -34.73 40.48 16.31
CA LEU A 58 -34.17 39.22 15.83
C LEU A 58 -32.65 39.29 15.66
N ASN A 59 -32.14 40.40 15.13
CA ASN A 59 -30.72 40.63 14.92
C ASN A 59 -30.36 42.10 15.18
N PRO A 60 -29.70 42.40 16.32
CA PRO A 60 -29.36 43.77 16.70
C PRO A 60 -28.49 44.53 15.69
N ARG A 61 -27.85 43.84 14.74
CA ARG A 61 -27.06 44.51 13.68
C ARG A 61 -27.91 45.36 12.75
N PHE A 62 -29.23 45.15 12.70
CA PHE A 62 -30.13 46.01 11.94
C PHE A 62 -30.25 47.44 12.52
N GLU A 63 -29.86 47.65 13.79
CA GLU A 63 -29.93 48.95 14.47
C GLU A 63 -29.15 50.04 13.73
N GLU A 64 -28.04 49.68 13.08
CA GLU A 64 -27.21 50.63 12.35
C GLU A 64 -27.96 51.34 11.23
N PHE A 65 -29.03 50.74 10.71
CA PHE A 65 -29.79 51.28 9.58
C PHE A 65 -30.81 52.35 9.99
N HIS A 66 -31.12 52.49 11.29
CA HIS A 66 -31.90 53.62 11.80
C HIS A 66 -31.27 54.97 11.48
N ARG A 67 -29.93 55.03 11.49
CA ARG A 67 -29.17 56.28 11.28
C ARG A 67 -28.84 56.55 9.81
N ASN A 68 -29.32 55.71 8.88
CA ASN A 68 -29.06 55.88 7.46
C ASN A 68 -30.32 55.67 6.59
N LEU A 69 -30.67 54.43 6.24
CA LEU A 69 -31.76 54.10 5.34
C LEU A 69 -33.13 54.43 5.94
N PHE A 70 -33.23 54.40 7.27
CA PHE A 70 -34.46 54.67 8.02
C PHE A 70 -34.36 55.95 8.88
N ASP A 71 -33.36 56.80 8.62
CA ASP A 71 -33.25 58.08 9.30
C ASP A 71 -34.44 58.98 8.92
N PRO A 72 -35.02 59.78 9.83
CA PRO A 72 -36.15 60.65 9.51
C PRO A 72 -35.90 61.59 8.32
N THR A 73 -34.64 61.96 8.04
CA THR A 73 -34.24 62.80 6.89
C THR A 73 -34.32 62.06 5.55
N SER A 74 -34.30 60.73 5.54
CA SER A 74 -34.41 59.91 4.32
C SER A 74 -35.74 60.10 3.59
N ARG A 75 -36.79 60.53 4.30
CA ARG A 75 -38.10 60.89 3.73
C ARG A 75 -38.03 61.99 2.68
N SER A 76 -37.10 62.93 2.83
CA SER A 76 -36.87 64.01 1.87
C SER A 76 -35.85 63.69 0.78
N LEU A 77 -35.06 62.61 0.91
CA LEU A 77 -33.95 62.28 -0.01
C LEU A 77 -34.44 61.74 -1.35
N GLU A 78 -34.27 62.47 -2.44
CA GLU A 78 -34.78 62.10 -3.75
C GLU A 78 -33.66 61.59 -4.66
N ARG A 79 -33.58 60.27 -4.83
CA ARG A 79 -32.43 59.58 -5.42
C ARG A 79 -32.04 60.07 -6.82
N SER A 80 -33.03 60.48 -7.62
CA SER A 80 -32.87 60.93 -9.00
C SER A 80 -32.11 62.26 -9.11
N VAL A 81 -32.14 63.11 -8.07
CA VAL A 81 -31.49 64.43 -8.03
C VAL A 81 -30.19 64.46 -7.21
N GLU A 82 -29.90 63.39 -6.47
CA GLU A 82 -28.67 63.26 -5.69
C GLU A 82 -27.42 63.05 -6.57
N ASP A 83 -26.27 63.49 -6.06
CA ASP A 83 -25.00 63.34 -6.75
C ASP A 83 -24.51 61.88 -6.79
N LYS A 84 -23.59 61.58 -7.71
CA LYS A 84 -23.08 60.21 -7.93
C LYS A 84 -22.40 59.64 -6.67
N LYS A 85 -21.76 60.46 -5.84
CA LYS A 85 -21.04 59.98 -4.64
C LYS A 85 -22.03 59.58 -3.55
N THR A 86 -23.08 60.38 -3.33
CA THR A 86 -24.16 60.05 -2.39
C THR A 86 -24.90 58.80 -2.83
N ASN A 87 -25.26 58.70 -4.12
CA ASN A 87 -25.88 57.51 -4.69
C ASN A 87 -25.04 56.24 -4.54
N LYS A 88 -23.71 56.33 -4.69
CA LYS A 88 -22.80 55.20 -4.44
C LYS A 88 -22.76 54.79 -2.96
N THR A 89 -22.83 55.76 -2.06
CA THR A 89 -22.88 55.51 -0.61
C THR A 89 -24.21 54.87 -0.20
N LEU A 90 -25.32 55.36 -0.74
CA LEU A 90 -26.64 54.76 -0.58
C LEU A 90 -26.68 53.31 -1.07
N ASN A 91 -26.13 53.03 -2.26
CA ASN A 91 -25.98 51.68 -2.79
C ASN A 91 -25.24 50.74 -1.84
N LYS A 92 -24.18 51.22 -1.19
CA LYS A 92 -23.42 50.42 -0.23
C LYS A 92 -24.26 50.05 0.99
N HIS A 93 -25.03 50.99 1.54
CA HIS A 93 -25.92 50.74 2.67
C HIS A 93 -27.05 49.78 2.29
N ILE A 94 -27.68 49.97 1.12
CA ILE A 94 -28.74 49.09 0.61
C ILE A 94 -28.20 47.67 0.43
N ARG A 95 -27.07 47.50 -0.26
CA ARG A 95 -26.46 46.18 -0.45
C ARG A 95 -26.20 45.50 0.89
N ARG A 96 -25.65 46.22 1.87
CA ARG A 96 -25.36 45.68 3.20
C ARG A 96 -26.64 45.25 3.93
N PHE A 97 -27.68 46.08 3.88
CA PHE A 97 -28.99 45.77 4.44
C PHE A 97 -29.57 44.50 3.82
N LEU A 98 -29.57 44.38 2.49
CA LEU A 98 -30.12 43.23 1.77
C LEU A 98 -29.35 41.93 2.05
N LEU A 99 -28.01 41.99 2.15
CA LEU A 99 -27.20 40.82 2.58
C LEU A 99 -27.57 40.39 4.00
N LEU A 100 -27.73 41.34 4.93
CA LEU A 100 -28.15 41.04 6.30
C LEU A 100 -29.59 40.51 6.35
N LEU A 101 -30.47 40.98 5.46
CA LEU A 101 -31.87 40.54 5.39
C LEU A 101 -32.06 39.12 4.85
N SER A 102 -31.05 38.56 4.17
CA SER A 102 -31.15 37.26 3.46
C SER A 102 -31.77 36.12 4.29
N PRO A 103 -31.38 35.87 5.55
CA PRO A 103 -31.95 34.76 6.34
C PRO A 103 -33.37 35.02 6.83
N TYR A 104 -33.78 36.29 6.85
CA TYR A 104 -35.07 36.75 7.38
C TYR A 104 -36.07 37.04 6.26
N PHE A 105 -35.71 36.84 4.99
CA PHE A 105 -36.46 37.35 3.85
C PHE A 105 -37.95 36.98 3.89
N LEU A 106 -38.29 35.74 4.28
CA LEU A 106 -39.67 35.26 4.33
C LEU A 106 -40.54 35.88 5.44
N LEU A 107 -39.94 36.63 6.37
CA LEU A 107 -40.67 37.28 7.46
C LEU A 107 -41.40 38.53 6.98
N LYS A 108 -42.60 38.76 7.51
CA LYS A 108 -43.38 39.97 7.21
C LYS A 108 -42.63 41.25 7.56
N ALA A 109 -41.85 41.24 8.64
CA ALA A 109 -40.95 42.34 9.04
C ALA A 109 -40.00 42.75 7.91
N SER A 110 -39.40 41.78 7.23
CA SER A 110 -38.52 41.99 6.08
C SER A 110 -39.25 42.64 4.92
N HIS A 111 -40.46 42.17 4.60
CA HIS A 111 -41.26 42.75 3.51
C HIS A 111 -41.67 44.20 3.81
N LYS A 112 -42.03 44.52 5.05
CA LYS A 112 -42.31 45.89 5.51
C LYS A 112 -41.09 46.80 5.33
N ALA A 113 -39.92 46.36 5.78
CA ALA A 113 -38.70 47.14 5.64
C ALA A 113 -38.29 47.33 4.17
N LEU A 114 -38.46 46.30 3.33
CA LEU A 114 -38.24 46.38 1.88
C LEU A 114 -39.19 47.34 1.18
N GLU A 115 -40.46 47.39 1.60
CA GLU A 115 -41.46 48.29 1.03
C GLU A 115 -40.98 49.75 1.06
N TRP A 116 -40.40 50.18 2.19
CA TRP A 116 -39.80 51.51 2.30
C TRP A 116 -38.65 51.72 1.31
N LEU A 117 -37.74 50.74 1.18
CA LEU A 117 -36.60 50.85 0.28
C LEU A 117 -37.03 50.90 -1.20
N VAL A 118 -38.05 50.12 -1.58
CA VAL A 118 -38.65 50.13 -2.93
C VAL A 118 -39.27 51.49 -3.20
N ASN A 119 -40.12 51.98 -2.30
CA ASN A 119 -40.84 53.22 -2.52
C ASN A 119 -39.95 54.46 -2.51
N ARG A 120 -38.97 54.53 -1.58
CA ARG A 120 -38.14 55.71 -1.40
C ARG A 120 -36.89 55.72 -2.25
N PHE A 121 -36.19 54.59 -2.32
CA PHE A 121 -34.90 54.50 -3.00
C PHE A 121 -34.98 53.83 -4.36
N HIS A 122 -36.15 53.38 -4.80
CA HIS A 122 -36.36 52.76 -6.12
C HIS A 122 -35.40 51.58 -6.35
N ILE A 123 -35.21 50.75 -5.33
CA ILE A 123 -34.23 49.66 -5.38
C ILE A 123 -34.54 48.64 -6.46
N GLU A 124 -35.81 48.47 -6.84
CA GLU A 124 -36.29 47.64 -7.95
C GLU A 124 -35.76 48.09 -9.32
N SER A 125 -35.34 49.35 -9.42
CA SER A 125 -34.81 49.96 -10.65
C SER A 125 -33.29 50.14 -10.60
N PHE A 126 -32.73 50.54 -9.44
CA PHE A 126 -31.30 50.88 -9.33
C PHE A 126 -30.43 49.80 -8.68
N ASN A 127 -31.02 48.84 -7.97
CA ASN A 127 -30.32 47.81 -7.18
C ASN A 127 -30.79 46.39 -7.55
N VAL A 128 -31.11 46.17 -8.83
CA VAL A 128 -31.64 44.89 -9.34
C VAL A 128 -30.77 43.70 -8.93
N ASP A 129 -29.44 43.79 -9.11
CA ASP A 129 -28.50 42.72 -8.75
C ASP A 129 -28.48 42.45 -7.23
N ASP A 130 -28.65 43.49 -6.39
CA ASP A 130 -28.69 43.31 -4.94
C ASP A 130 -30.02 42.64 -4.51
N ILE A 131 -31.15 43.02 -5.12
CA ILE A 131 -32.45 42.38 -4.88
C ILE A 131 -32.42 40.91 -5.33
N MET A 132 -31.87 40.64 -6.52
CA MET A 132 -31.73 39.27 -7.02
C MET A 132 -30.90 38.41 -6.05
N SER A 133 -29.89 39.01 -5.41
CA SER A 133 -29.10 38.30 -4.40
C SER A 133 -29.88 37.93 -3.14
N LEU A 134 -30.88 38.74 -2.78
CA LEU A 134 -31.76 38.47 -1.65
C LEU A 134 -32.80 37.38 -1.97
N ILE A 135 -33.41 37.43 -3.16
CA ILE A 135 -34.60 36.61 -3.46
C ILE A 135 -34.30 35.24 -4.08
N LEU A 136 -33.17 35.08 -4.79
CA LEU A 136 -32.84 33.83 -5.49
C LEU A 136 -32.77 32.58 -4.58
N PRO A 137 -32.27 32.66 -3.34
CA PRO A 137 -32.34 31.53 -2.41
C PRO A 137 -33.77 31.02 -2.14
N TYR A 138 -34.79 31.82 -2.44
CA TYR A 138 -36.22 31.54 -2.23
C TYR A 138 -37.01 31.46 -3.54
N HIS A 139 -36.34 31.09 -4.63
CA HIS A 139 -36.87 31.08 -6.01
C HIS A 139 -38.17 30.28 -6.22
N ASP A 140 -38.44 29.29 -5.38
CA ASP A 140 -39.61 28.41 -5.41
C ASP A 140 -40.82 28.97 -4.64
N THR A 141 -40.68 30.13 -4.00
CA THR A 141 -41.74 30.78 -3.23
C THR A 141 -42.56 31.77 -4.06
N ARG A 142 -43.81 32.03 -3.62
CA ARG A 142 -44.65 33.07 -4.26
C ARG A 142 -44.09 34.48 -4.07
N ILE A 143 -43.42 34.73 -2.94
CA ILE A 143 -42.86 36.04 -2.65
C ILE A 143 -41.70 36.39 -3.59
N PHE A 144 -40.91 35.41 -4.04
CA PHE A 144 -39.90 35.60 -5.09
C PHE A 144 -40.53 36.21 -6.35
N VAL A 145 -41.63 35.62 -6.83
CA VAL A 145 -42.32 36.11 -8.03
C VAL A 145 -42.93 37.48 -7.80
N ARG A 146 -43.49 37.71 -6.60
CA ARG A 146 -44.05 39.01 -6.23
C ARG A 146 -42.98 40.12 -6.29
N VAL A 147 -41.78 39.86 -5.78
CA VAL A 147 -40.66 40.81 -5.88
C VAL A 147 -40.21 40.96 -7.33
N LEU A 148 -40.14 39.85 -8.08
CA LEU A 148 -39.81 39.85 -9.50
C LEU A 148 -40.73 40.76 -10.30
N GLN A 149 -42.04 40.70 -10.06
CA GLN A 149 -43.07 41.51 -10.74
C GLN A 149 -42.93 43.03 -10.52
N MET A 150 -42.19 43.47 -9.51
CA MET A 150 -41.92 44.90 -9.29
C MET A 150 -40.79 45.46 -10.16
N MET A 151 -39.92 44.59 -10.68
CA MET A 151 -38.71 44.99 -11.41
C MET A 151 -38.97 45.08 -12.91
N ASP A 152 -38.33 46.03 -13.60
CA ASP A 152 -38.34 46.05 -15.07
C ASP A 152 -37.19 45.21 -15.63
N ILE A 153 -37.52 43.99 -16.05
CA ILE A 153 -36.60 43.06 -16.74
C ILE A 153 -37.06 42.75 -18.16
N SER A 154 -37.91 43.62 -18.73
CA SER A 154 -38.50 43.41 -20.05
C SER A 154 -37.48 43.55 -21.20
N ASP A 155 -36.40 44.28 -20.98
CA ASP A 155 -35.32 44.45 -21.97
C ASP A 155 -34.52 43.15 -22.17
N PRO A 156 -34.43 42.61 -23.40
CA PRO A 156 -33.59 41.45 -23.71
C PRO A 156 -32.10 41.62 -23.37
N ALA A 157 -31.59 42.86 -23.31
CA ALA A 157 -30.22 43.13 -22.89
C ALA A 157 -30.02 43.02 -21.36
N ASN A 158 -31.10 42.99 -20.58
CA ASN A 158 -31.02 42.80 -19.14
C ASN A 158 -30.60 41.35 -18.83
N ARG A 159 -29.56 41.19 -18.00
CA ARG A 159 -29.05 39.86 -17.59
C ARG A 159 -30.10 38.96 -16.91
N TRP A 160 -31.16 39.56 -16.36
CA TRP A 160 -32.26 38.86 -15.69
C TRP A 160 -33.47 38.63 -16.59
N HIS A 161 -33.41 39.03 -17.86
CA HIS A 161 -34.53 38.90 -18.81
C HIS A 161 -35.07 37.48 -18.95
N TRP A 162 -34.23 36.46 -18.73
CA TRP A 162 -34.67 35.07 -18.76
C TRP A 162 -35.75 34.72 -17.72
N LEU A 163 -35.93 35.56 -16.69
CA LEU A 163 -37.00 35.46 -15.70
C LEU A 163 -38.28 36.21 -16.10
N TYR A 164 -38.24 37.04 -17.15
CA TYR A 164 -39.38 37.85 -17.62
C TYR A 164 -40.67 37.03 -17.85
N PRO A 165 -40.62 35.81 -18.43
CA PRO A 165 -41.83 34.99 -18.59
C PRO A 165 -42.56 34.66 -17.28
N LEU A 166 -41.86 34.66 -16.15
CA LEU A 166 -42.45 34.37 -14.84
C LEU A 166 -43.30 35.52 -14.30
N GLN A 167 -43.01 36.77 -14.70
CA GLN A 167 -43.75 37.94 -14.22
C GLN A 167 -45.22 37.88 -14.61
N GLY A 168 -45.52 37.52 -15.86
CA GLY A 168 -46.89 37.42 -16.36
C GLY A 168 -47.63 36.18 -15.85
N ALA A 169 -46.95 35.04 -15.78
CA ALA A 169 -47.53 33.78 -15.30
C ALA A 169 -47.79 33.77 -13.79
N GLY A 170 -47.02 34.55 -13.01
CA GLY A 170 -47.16 34.58 -11.55
C GLY A 170 -46.73 33.28 -10.86
N VAL A 171 -45.94 32.45 -11.54
CA VAL A 171 -45.49 31.14 -11.04
C VAL A 171 -44.03 31.19 -10.57
N PRO A 172 -43.67 30.48 -9.47
CA PRO A 172 -42.30 30.40 -9.00
C PRO A 172 -41.34 29.80 -10.03
N LEU A 173 -40.06 30.12 -9.89
CA LEU A 173 -39.03 29.59 -10.77
C LEU A 173 -38.84 28.10 -10.49
N SER A 174 -38.91 27.26 -11.53
CA SER A 174 -38.64 25.83 -11.37
C SER A 174 -37.15 25.58 -11.09
N LYS A 175 -36.88 24.59 -10.22
CA LYS A 175 -35.50 24.17 -9.90
C LYS A 175 -34.73 23.77 -11.15
N THR A 176 -35.35 23.04 -12.07
CA THR A 176 -34.71 22.63 -13.33
C THR A 176 -34.28 23.81 -14.21
N ALA A 177 -35.12 24.84 -14.33
CA ALA A 177 -34.78 26.05 -15.08
C ALA A 177 -33.59 26.81 -14.45
N LEU A 178 -33.57 26.89 -13.11
CA LEU A 178 -32.45 27.46 -12.35
C LEU A 178 -31.14 26.69 -12.59
N LEU A 179 -31.16 25.36 -12.50
CA LEU A 179 -29.98 24.52 -12.69
C LEU A 179 -29.46 24.61 -14.14
N ASN A 180 -30.35 24.58 -15.13
CA ASN A 180 -30.00 24.77 -16.54
C ASN A 180 -29.37 26.15 -16.79
N ARG A 181 -29.88 27.21 -16.14
CA ARG A 181 -29.26 28.54 -16.20
C ARG A 181 -27.86 28.53 -15.59
N CYS A 182 -27.67 27.88 -14.44
CA CYS A 182 -26.36 27.74 -13.81
C CYS A 182 -25.36 26.95 -14.65
N ALA A 183 -25.82 25.94 -15.39
CA ALA A 183 -24.99 25.14 -16.28
C ALA A 183 -24.51 25.92 -17.51
N THR A 184 -25.38 26.76 -18.07
CA THR A 184 -25.15 27.43 -19.38
C THR A 184 -24.56 28.84 -19.27
N ASP A 185 -24.88 29.58 -18.21
CA ASP A 185 -24.49 30.98 -18.03
C ASP A 185 -23.41 31.14 -16.96
N ALA A 186 -22.17 31.33 -17.40
CA ALA A 186 -21.03 31.56 -16.50
C ALA A 186 -21.18 32.84 -15.66
N SER A 187 -21.89 33.86 -16.15
CA SER A 187 -22.12 35.11 -15.41
C SER A 187 -23.10 34.90 -14.26
N PHE A 188 -24.09 34.02 -14.44
CA PHE A 188 -25.01 33.62 -13.38
C PHE A 188 -24.31 32.76 -12.34
N LEU A 189 -23.48 31.79 -12.76
CA LEU A 189 -22.65 31.02 -11.83
C LEU A 189 -21.71 31.93 -11.00
N HIS A 190 -21.05 32.89 -11.66
CA HIS A 190 -20.24 33.89 -10.97
C HIS A 190 -21.04 34.66 -9.94
N PHE A 191 -22.26 35.07 -10.31
CA PHE A 191 -23.17 35.75 -9.41
C PHE A 191 -23.43 34.90 -8.16
N ILE A 192 -23.86 33.64 -8.29
CA ILE A 192 -24.11 32.72 -7.15
C ILE A 192 -22.90 32.62 -6.21
N CYS A 193 -21.70 32.39 -6.76
CA CYS A 193 -20.47 32.34 -5.98
C CYS A 193 -20.19 33.64 -5.22
N LYS A 194 -20.41 34.79 -5.87
CA LYS A 194 -20.17 36.11 -5.31
C LYS A 194 -21.13 36.44 -4.17
N ILE A 195 -22.44 36.20 -4.33
CA ILE A 195 -23.43 36.49 -3.27
C ILE A 195 -23.13 35.68 -2.01
N THR A 196 -22.78 34.42 -2.18
CA THR A 196 -22.45 33.51 -1.08
C THR A 196 -21.25 34.05 -0.32
N SER A 197 -20.20 34.39 -1.07
CA SER A 197 -19.00 35.01 -0.53
C SER A 197 -19.27 36.31 0.21
N ASP A 198 -20.08 37.20 -0.32
CA ASP A 198 -20.33 38.53 0.27
C ASP A 198 -21.24 38.44 1.50
N THR A 199 -22.25 37.58 1.48
CA THR A 199 -23.15 37.38 2.63
C THR A 199 -22.41 36.77 3.82
N ILE A 200 -21.55 35.77 3.57
CA ILE A 200 -20.71 35.17 4.61
C ILE A 200 -19.78 36.22 5.26
N LYS A 201 -19.21 37.14 4.47
CA LYS A 201 -18.42 38.26 5.01
C LYS A 201 -19.26 39.15 5.90
N GLU A 202 -20.45 39.51 5.44
CA GLU A 202 -21.34 40.41 6.19
C GLU A 202 -21.70 39.81 7.55
N TYR A 203 -21.98 38.51 7.61
CA TYR A 203 -22.26 37.77 8.84
C TYR A 203 -21.02 37.45 9.69
N SER A 204 -19.83 37.91 9.31
CA SER A 204 -18.57 37.69 10.03
C SER A 204 -18.30 36.22 10.33
N ASN A 205 -18.74 35.33 9.43
CA ASN A 205 -18.67 33.88 9.59
C ASN A 205 -19.36 33.31 10.85
N LYS A 206 -20.46 33.91 11.32
CA LYS A 206 -21.29 33.30 12.39
C LYS A 206 -22.06 32.08 11.87
N GLU A 207 -21.98 30.98 12.60
CA GLU A 207 -22.64 29.71 12.28
C GLU A 207 -24.18 29.82 12.30
N GLY A 208 -24.84 28.97 11.52
CA GLY A 208 -26.30 28.81 11.47
C GLY A 208 -27.10 29.96 10.85
N SER A 209 -26.50 31.15 10.66
CA SER A 209 -27.22 32.33 10.20
C SER A 209 -27.52 32.34 8.70
N VAL A 210 -26.81 31.58 7.87
CA VAL A 210 -26.89 31.65 6.39
C VAL A 210 -27.18 30.31 5.73
N SER A 211 -27.81 29.38 6.46
CA SER A 211 -28.06 27.99 6.03
C SER A 211 -28.85 27.90 4.71
N THR A 212 -29.93 28.68 4.55
CA THR A 212 -30.73 28.70 3.30
C THR A 212 -29.90 29.12 2.09
N LEU A 213 -29.05 30.13 2.26
CA LEU A 213 -28.17 30.59 1.20
C LEU A 213 -27.11 29.55 0.85
N LEU A 214 -26.50 28.90 1.85
CA LEU A 214 -25.51 27.86 1.63
C LEU A 214 -26.12 26.61 0.97
N ALA A 215 -27.33 26.21 1.38
CA ALA A 215 -28.09 25.15 0.73
C ALA A 215 -28.40 25.50 -0.73
N PHE A 216 -28.84 26.73 -1.00
CA PHE A 216 -29.05 27.22 -2.35
C PHE A 216 -27.76 27.23 -3.17
N HIS A 217 -26.65 27.72 -2.62
CA HIS A 217 -25.34 27.72 -3.26
C HIS A 217 -24.90 26.30 -3.64
N CYS A 218 -24.93 25.37 -2.68
CA CYS A 218 -24.54 23.99 -2.85
C CYS A 218 -25.39 23.31 -3.94
N THR A 219 -26.71 23.32 -3.76
CA THR A 219 -27.63 22.61 -4.66
C THR A 219 -27.64 23.20 -6.07
N THR A 220 -27.53 24.53 -6.21
CA THR A 220 -27.50 25.18 -7.53
C THR A 220 -26.21 24.87 -8.27
N ILE A 221 -25.05 24.89 -7.60
CA ILE A 221 -23.77 24.59 -8.24
C ILE A 221 -23.64 23.10 -8.54
N VAL A 222 -23.97 22.21 -7.60
CA VAL A 222 -23.92 20.76 -7.82
C VAL A 222 -24.86 20.36 -8.96
N GLY A 223 -26.10 20.84 -8.95
CA GLY A 223 -27.06 20.57 -10.02
C GLY A 223 -26.68 21.24 -11.34
N GLY A 224 -26.10 22.44 -11.32
CA GLY A 224 -25.56 23.10 -12.51
C GLY A 224 -24.40 22.30 -13.13
N LEU A 225 -23.48 21.78 -12.31
CA LEU A 225 -22.41 20.89 -12.73
C LEU A 225 -22.94 19.53 -13.22
N GLU A 226 -24.12 19.10 -12.79
CA GLU A 226 -24.75 17.89 -13.33
C GLU A 226 -25.29 18.11 -14.75
N HIS A 227 -25.83 19.29 -15.05
CA HIS A 227 -26.44 19.61 -16.34
C HIS A 227 -25.44 20.21 -17.34
N VAL A 228 -24.23 20.57 -16.91
CA VAL A 228 -23.20 21.14 -17.80
C VAL A 228 -22.62 20.05 -18.71
N THR A 229 -22.49 20.35 -19.99
CA THR A 229 -21.85 19.45 -20.97
C THR A 229 -20.33 19.44 -20.82
N ARG A 230 -19.73 20.63 -20.68
CA ARG A 230 -18.30 20.82 -20.41
C ARG A 230 -18.10 22.09 -19.59
N VAL A 231 -17.36 21.97 -18.49
CA VAL A 231 -17.00 23.15 -17.69
C VAL A 231 -15.96 23.98 -18.45
N ASN A 232 -16.28 25.24 -18.71
CA ASN A 232 -15.37 26.16 -19.39
C ASN A 232 -14.39 26.84 -18.41
N GLU A 233 -13.33 27.48 -18.93
CA GLU A 233 -12.27 28.10 -18.11
C GLU A 233 -12.79 29.22 -17.20
N LEU A 234 -13.78 30.00 -17.66
CA LEU A 234 -14.39 31.07 -16.86
C LEU A 234 -15.20 30.52 -15.69
N GLN A 235 -16.03 29.49 -15.93
CA GLN A 235 -16.77 28.76 -14.89
C GLN A 235 -15.79 28.16 -13.88
N MET A 236 -14.73 27.51 -14.35
CA MET A 236 -13.68 26.96 -13.49
C MET A 236 -13.03 28.04 -12.61
N THR A 237 -12.67 29.19 -13.18
CA THR A 237 -12.08 30.31 -12.44
C THR A 237 -13.01 30.81 -11.33
N TYR A 238 -14.30 30.97 -11.62
CA TYR A 238 -15.28 31.43 -10.64
C TYR A 238 -15.58 30.39 -9.56
N LEU A 239 -15.64 29.11 -9.93
CA LEU A 239 -15.84 28.00 -9.00
C LEU A 239 -14.65 27.87 -8.04
N LEU A 240 -13.42 27.81 -8.56
CA LEU A 240 -12.22 27.64 -7.74
C LEU A 240 -12.04 28.75 -6.71
N LYS A 241 -12.31 30.00 -7.08
CA LYS A 241 -12.26 31.13 -6.15
C LYS A 241 -13.24 30.96 -4.98
N SER A 242 -14.45 30.45 -5.25
CA SER A 242 -15.45 30.16 -4.22
C SER A 242 -15.06 28.94 -3.39
N LEU A 243 -14.61 27.88 -4.05
CA LEU A 243 -14.23 26.59 -3.46
C LEU A 243 -13.08 26.74 -2.47
N PHE A 244 -11.96 27.37 -2.87
CA PHE A 244 -10.83 27.53 -1.96
C PHE A 244 -11.18 28.32 -0.70
N ARG A 245 -12.11 29.27 -0.83
CA ARG A 245 -12.63 30.01 0.31
C ARG A 245 -13.57 29.17 1.18
N GLY A 246 -14.36 28.30 0.58
CA GLY A 246 -15.26 27.41 1.29
C GLY A 246 -14.54 26.28 2.02
N LEU A 247 -13.56 25.63 1.38
CA LEU A 247 -12.74 24.56 1.97
C LEU A 247 -11.98 24.99 3.23
N THR A 248 -11.64 26.28 3.36
CA THR A 248 -10.92 26.84 4.51
C THR A 248 -11.81 27.67 5.43
N SER A 249 -13.12 27.65 5.20
CA SER A 249 -14.07 28.45 5.97
C SER A 249 -14.21 27.94 7.40
N PRO A 250 -14.37 28.84 8.38
CA PRO A 250 -14.77 28.42 9.72
C PRO A 250 -16.24 27.95 9.79
N LEU A 251 -17.03 28.09 8.71
CA LEU A 251 -18.42 27.62 8.67
C LEU A 251 -18.49 26.15 8.22
N GLU A 252 -18.97 25.27 9.10
CA GLU A 252 -19.15 23.83 8.83
C GLU A 252 -19.97 23.59 7.54
N ASP A 253 -21.16 24.20 7.44
CA ASP A 253 -22.06 24.06 6.28
C ASP A 253 -21.40 24.47 4.95
N PHE A 254 -20.52 25.48 4.97
CA PHE A 254 -19.86 25.95 3.76
C PHE A 254 -18.71 25.03 3.34
N VAL A 255 -18.00 24.44 4.30
CA VAL A 255 -17.00 23.40 4.04
C VAL A 255 -17.67 22.16 3.46
N ALA A 256 -18.76 21.69 4.08
CA ALA A 256 -19.54 20.55 3.59
C ALA A 256 -20.09 20.79 2.16
N ALA A 257 -20.67 21.96 1.91
CA ALA A 257 -21.10 22.35 0.57
C ALA A 257 -19.95 22.33 -0.45
N SER A 258 -18.76 22.80 -0.04
CA SER A 258 -17.58 22.81 -0.89
C SER A 258 -17.09 21.41 -1.20
N TYR A 259 -17.14 20.47 -0.24
CA TYR A 259 -16.81 19.06 -0.48
C TYR A 259 -17.73 18.44 -1.53
N MET A 260 -19.04 18.68 -1.44
CA MET A 260 -20.01 18.20 -2.43
C MET A 260 -19.76 18.78 -3.82
N ILE A 261 -19.45 20.08 -3.90
CA ILE A 261 -19.13 20.73 -5.19
C ILE A 261 -17.84 20.15 -5.78
N VAL A 262 -16.78 19.94 -4.99
CA VAL A 262 -15.54 19.32 -5.47
C VAL A 262 -15.80 17.89 -5.96
N ALA A 263 -16.55 17.09 -5.21
CA ALA A 263 -16.91 15.73 -5.60
C ALA A 263 -17.65 15.68 -6.94
N GLN A 264 -18.54 16.64 -7.20
CA GLN A 264 -19.24 16.73 -8.48
C GLN A 264 -18.35 17.28 -9.61
N LEU A 265 -17.44 18.20 -9.29
CA LEU A 265 -16.52 18.80 -10.27
C LEU A 265 -15.58 17.76 -10.88
N ILE A 266 -15.00 16.89 -10.06
CA ILE A 266 -14.07 15.85 -10.51
C ILE A 266 -14.73 14.77 -11.37
N ARG A 267 -16.04 14.57 -11.22
CA ARG A 267 -16.82 13.69 -12.11
C ARG A 267 -17.02 14.27 -13.51
N ARG A 268 -16.92 15.60 -13.65
CA ARG A 268 -17.20 16.31 -14.91
C ARG A 268 -15.95 16.74 -15.65
N THR A 269 -14.87 16.98 -14.93
CA THR A 269 -13.61 17.45 -15.50
C THR A 269 -12.40 16.88 -14.80
N GLN A 270 -11.36 16.59 -15.56
CA GLN A 270 -10.05 16.31 -15.01
C GLN A 270 -9.42 17.61 -14.52
N LEU A 271 -8.92 17.58 -13.28
CA LEU A 271 -8.24 18.71 -12.68
C LEU A 271 -6.79 18.76 -13.16
N SER A 272 -6.27 19.96 -13.41
CA SER A 272 -4.84 20.11 -13.65
C SER A 272 -4.07 19.83 -12.35
N PRO A 273 -2.82 19.35 -12.42
CA PRO A 273 -2.00 19.06 -11.24
C PRO A 273 -1.96 20.17 -10.18
N PRO A 274 -1.75 21.47 -10.52
CA PRO A 274 -1.70 22.53 -9.50
C PRO A 274 -3.05 22.73 -8.79
N ILE A 275 -4.17 22.58 -9.51
CA ILE A 275 -5.51 22.69 -8.94
C ILE A 275 -5.78 21.49 -8.03
N PHE A 276 -5.44 20.29 -8.49
CA PHE A 276 -5.59 19.04 -7.74
C PHE A 276 -4.83 19.13 -6.39
N TYR A 277 -3.54 19.44 -6.42
CA TYR A 277 -2.74 19.58 -5.19
C TYR A 277 -3.21 20.73 -4.30
N GLY A 278 -3.68 21.83 -4.90
CA GLY A 278 -4.28 22.92 -4.15
C GLY A 278 -5.50 22.47 -3.36
N ILE A 279 -6.40 21.70 -3.98
CA ILE A 279 -7.61 21.18 -3.34
C ILE A 279 -7.27 20.15 -2.28
N VAL A 280 -6.43 19.16 -2.60
CA VAL A 280 -6.00 18.11 -1.65
C VAL A 280 -5.39 18.71 -0.39
N ASN A 281 -4.46 19.67 -0.52
CA ASN A 281 -3.87 20.37 0.62
C ASN A 281 -4.90 21.13 1.47
N LYS A 282 -5.95 21.69 0.86
CA LYS A 282 -6.99 22.42 1.59
C LYS A 282 -8.01 21.50 2.26
N VAL A 283 -8.30 20.36 1.66
CA VAL A 283 -9.16 19.33 2.26
C VAL A 283 -8.43 18.69 3.45
N ALA A 284 -7.14 18.38 3.31
CA ALA A 284 -6.33 17.77 4.37
C ALA A 284 -6.14 18.64 5.63
N GLU A 285 -6.33 19.97 5.53
CA GLU A 285 -6.29 20.88 6.69
C GLU A 285 -7.50 20.71 7.64
N CYS A 286 -8.51 19.91 7.26
CA CYS A 286 -9.83 19.75 7.90
C CYS A 286 -9.91 20.22 9.36
N LYS A 287 -10.61 21.35 9.58
CA LYS A 287 -10.73 22.00 10.89
C LYS A 287 -11.94 21.52 11.71
N HIS A 288 -12.88 20.84 11.06
CA HIS A 288 -14.21 20.54 11.61
C HIS A 288 -14.34 19.05 11.96
N PRO A 289 -14.43 18.70 13.25
CA PRO A 289 -14.49 17.30 13.68
C PRO A 289 -15.64 16.48 13.10
N LYS A 290 -16.79 17.13 12.86
CA LYS A 290 -17.97 16.46 12.30
C LYS A 290 -17.82 16.08 10.82
N LEU A 291 -16.86 16.66 10.12
CA LEU A 291 -16.62 16.44 8.69
C LEU A 291 -15.41 15.54 8.43
N HIS A 292 -14.86 14.88 9.45
CA HIS A 292 -13.68 14.02 9.28
C HIS A 292 -13.96 12.88 8.30
N SER A 293 -15.10 12.19 8.41
CA SER A 293 -15.52 11.12 7.50
C SER A 293 -15.62 11.61 6.05
N GLU A 294 -16.32 12.73 5.84
CA GLU A 294 -16.57 13.33 4.55
C GLU A 294 -15.27 13.86 3.92
N CYS A 295 -14.36 14.38 4.74
CA CYS A 295 -13.02 14.80 4.33
C CYS A 295 -12.21 13.63 3.78
N VAL A 296 -12.09 12.53 4.54
CA VAL A 296 -11.33 11.35 4.08
C VAL A 296 -11.99 10.73 2.85
N LEU A 297 -13.33 10.67 2.83
CA LEU A 297 -14.08 10.19 1.67
C LEU A 297 -13.79 11.04 0.42
N LEU A 298 -13.73 12.36 0.54
CA LEU A 298 -13.41 13.25 -0.57
C LEU A 298 -11.96 13.05 -1.06
N LEU A 299 -11.01 12.88 -0.15
CA LEU A 299 -9.60 12.58 -0.52
C LEU A 299 -9.51 11.26 -1.28
N VAL A 300 -10.18 10.21 -0.80
CA VAL A 300 -10.25 8.92 -1.49
C VAL A 300 -10.86 9.10 -2.89
N LEU A 301 -11.99 9.80 -2.99
CA LEU A 301 -12.66 10.05 -4.27
C LEU A 301 -11.80 10.85 -5.25
N LEU A 302 -11.06 11.86 -4.76
CA LEU A 302 -10.14 12.67 -5.57
C LEU A 302 -9.11 11.79 -6.27
N TYR A 303 -8.49 10.85 -5.54
CA TYR A 303 -7.50 9.94 -6.09
C TYR A 303 -8.10 8.82 -6.95
N GLN A 304 -9.28 8.30 -6.58
CA GLN A 304 -10.03 7.34 -7.40
C GLN A 304 -10.44 7.91 -8.77
N SER A 305 -10.73 9.22 -8.83
CA SER A 305 -11.14 9.89 -10.07
C SER A 305 -9.99 10.16 -11.04
N GLN A 306 -8.73 9.98 -10.63
CA GLN A 306 -7.57 10.15 -11.50
C GLN A 306 -7.36 8.92 -12.40
N HIS A 307 -6.72 9.12 -13.55
CA HIS A 307 -6.40 8.01 -14.44
C HIS A 307 -5.44 7.02 -13.76
N PRO A 308 -5.70 5.69 -13.86
CA PRO A 308 -4.88 4.66 -13.19
C PRO A 308 -3.39 4.72 -13.56
N GLU A 309 -3.06 5.18 -14.76
CA GLU A 309 -1.69 5.26 -15.27
C GLU A 309 -0.90 6.47 -14.74
N LYS A 310 -1.57 7.46 -14.15
CA LYS A 310 -0.96 8.72 -13.65
C LYS A 310 -1.56 9.15 -12.32
N VAL A 311 -1.59 8.24 -11.35
CA VAL A 311 -1.99 8.61 -9.99
C VAL A 311 -0.93 9.56 -9.42
N PRO A 312 -1.29 10.81 -9.08
CA PRO A 312 -0.34 11.77 -8.53
C PRO A 312 0.20 11.28 -7.18
N SER A 313 1.45 11.62 -6.85
CA SER A 313 1.98 11.38 -5.50
C SER A 313 1.28 12.27 -4.48
N VAL A 314 1.28 11.92 -3.20
CA VAL A 314 0.81 12.86 -2.16
C VAL A 314 1.95 13.85 -1.85
N SER A 315 1.66 15.15 -1.80
CA SER A 315 2.71 16.13 -1.52
C SER A 315 3.20 16.01 -0.07
N ALA A 316 4.51 16.21 0.17
CA ALA A 316 5.09 16.12 1.51
C ALA A 316 4.37 17.03 2.54
N ARG A 317 3.91 18.20 2.09
CA ARG A 317 3.08 19.10 2.91
C ARG A 317 1.77 18.46 3.36
N THR A 318 1.06 17.77 2.45
CA THR A 318 -0.18 17.08 2.77
C THR A 318 0.07 15.95 3.76
N VAL A 319 1.15 15.19 3.56
CA VAL A 319 1.54 14.10 4.47
C VAL A 319 1.77 14.62 5.89
N ALA A 320 2.57 15.68 6.05
CA ALA A 320 2.82 16.28 7.36
C ALA A 320 1.52 16.73 8.04
N GLN A 321 0.62 17.37 7.28
CA GLN A 321 -0.69 17.78 7.81
C GLN A 321 -1.54 16.59 8.28
N LEU A 322 -1.61 15.52 7.49
CA LEU A 322 -2.36 14.31 7.85
C LEU A 322 -1.72 13.55 9.01
N ALA A 323 -0.39 13.58 9.13
CA ALA A 323 0.34 12.93 10.21
C ALA A 323 0.03 13.55 11.58
N HIS A 324 -0.15 14.88 11.64
CA HIS A 324 -0.58 15.55 12.87
C HIS A 324 -2.04 15.22 13.27
N HIS A 325 -2.85 14.69 12.36
CA HIS A 325 -4.24 14.33 12.62
C HIS A 325 -4.36 12.88 13.12
N SER A 326 -4.37 12.71 14.45
CA SER A 326 -4.49 11.39 15.09
C SER A 326 -5.76 10.61 14.71
N TRP A 327 -6.83 11.32 14.33
CA TRP A 327 -8.12 10.75 13.94
C TRP A 327 -8.11 10.15 12.53
N PHE A 328 -7.16 10.55 11.66
CA PHE A 328 -7.22 10.21 10.24
C PHE A 328 -7.10 8.70 9.96
N PRO A 329 -6.13 7.96 10.53
CA PRO A 329 -6.03 6.52 10.29
C PRO A 329 -7.28 5.74 10.75
N ALA A 330 -7.87 6.16 11.88
CA ALA A 330 -9.09 5.53 12.40
C ALA A 330 -10.30 5.72 11.47
N VAL A 331 -10.46 6.92 10.91
CA VAL A 331 -11.53 7.19 9.93
C VAL A 331 -11.27 6.44 8.62
N LEU A 332 -10.01 6.31 8.20
CA LEU A 332 -9.66 5.55 7.00
C LEU A 332 -10.00 4.05 7.15
N ALA A 333 -9.73 3.46 8.32
CA ALA A 333 -10.15 2.10 8.65
C ALA A 333 -11.67 1.95 8.61
N GLN A 334 -12.41 2.88 9.23
CA GLN A 334 -13.88 2.85 9.19
C GLN A 334 -14.43 2.88 7.76
N LEU A 335 -13.84 3.67 6.86
CA LEU A 335 -14.28 3.71 5.46
C LEU A 335 -14.00 2.40 4.72
N GLN A 336 -12.88 1.73 5.02
CA GLN A 336 -12.60 0.40 4.48
C GLN A 336 -13.59 -0.64 4.99
N ASP A 337 -13.93 -0.62 6.29
CA ASP A 337 -14.93 -1.51 6.88
C ASP A 337 -16.30 -1.33 6.23
N THR A 338 -16.64 -0.11 5.79
CA THR A 338 -17.88 0.15 5.02
C THR A 338 -17.83 -0.34 3.57
N GLY A 339 -16.70 -0.89 3.11
CA GLY A 339 -16.52 -1.44 1.76
C GLY A 339 -16.05 -0.43 0.70
N ILE A 340 -15.51 0.73 1.11
CA ILE A 340 -15.02 1.75 0.17
C ILE A 340 -13.60 1.39 -0.30
N HIS A 341 -13.37 1.46 -1.62
CA HIS A 341 -12.08 1.12 -2.23
C HIS A 341 -11.00 2.20 -1.98
N ILE A 342 -10.34 2.17 -0.82
CA ILE A 342 -9.36 3.19 -0.41
C ILE A 342 -7.99 3.09 -1.12
N ILE A 343 -7.71 1.97 -1.79
CA ILE A 343 -6.39 1.63 -2.38
C ILE A 343 -5.77 2.75 -3.24
N PRO A 344 -6.50 3.44 -4.15
CA PRO A 344 -5.93 4.44 -5.05
C PRO A 344 -5.39 5.67 -4.32
N PHE A 345 -5.86 5.93 -3.10
CA PHE A 345 -5.35 6.99 -2.24
C PHE A 345 -4.33 6.47 -1.23
N PHE A 346 -4.60 5.30 -0.65
CA PHE A 346 -3.75 4.69 0.37
C PHE A 346 -2.32 4.42 -0.11
N ILE A 347 -2.15 3.85 -1.31
CA ILE A 347 -0.81 3.52 -1.84
C ILE A 347 0.04 4.79 -2.06
N PRO A 348 -0.44 5.83 -2.78
CA PRO A 348 0.29 7.09 -2.88
C PRO A 348 0.58 7.74 -1.54
N LEU A 349 -0.35 7.68 -0.58
CA LEU A 349 -0.15 8.23 0.76
C LEU A 349 0.97 7.53 1.51
N LEU A 350 0.96 6.19 1.53
CA LEU A 350 1.99 5.42 2.20
C LEU A 350 3.36 5.67 1.56
N ARG A 351 3.44 5.67 0.22
CA ARG A 351 4.69 5.96 -0.51
C ARG A 351 5.26 7.32 -0.18
N SER A 352 4.42 8.36 -0.22
CA SER A 352 4.86 9.71 0.12
C SER A 352 5.24 9.83 1.59
N THR A 353 4.61 9.07 2.49
CA THR A 353 4.99 9.01 3.91
C THR A 353 6.36 8.39 4.09
N LEU A 354 6.62 7.24 3.45
CA LEU A 354 7.94 6.60 3.49
C LEU A 354 9.02 7.50 2.87
N SER A 355 8.75 8.12 1.70
CA SER A 355 9.69 9.07 1.09
C SER A 355 9.94 10.31 1.97
N ALA A 356 8.93 10.77 2.72
CA ALA A 356 9.09 11.88 3.66
C ALA A 356 9.97 11.50 4.86
N ILE A 357 9.85 10.27 5.38
CA ILE A 357 10.71 9.77 6.48
C ILE A 357 12.18 9.77 6.05
N GLN A 358 12.48 9.42 4.79
CA GLN A 358 13.84 9.44 4.25
C GLN A 358 14.41 10.85 4.11
N SER A 359 13.59 11.84 3.78
CA SER A 359 14.04 13.17 3.37
C SER A 359 13.92 14.27 4.44
N GLN A 360 13.03 14.13 5.42
CA GLN A 360 12.79 15.14 6.46
C GLN A 360 13.38 14.72 7.81
N MET A 361 14.11 15.63 8.48
CA MET A 361 14.77 15.39 9.78
C MET A 361 13.90 15.81 10.98
N ASP A 362 13.04 16.82 10.84
CA ASP A 362 12.42 17.51 11.98
C ASP A 362 11.13 16.86 12.54
N ASP A 363 10.38 16.05 11.76
CA ASP A 363 9.10 15.42 12.16
C ASP A 363 9.11 13.87 12.05
N ARG A 364 10.30 13.25 12.11
CA ARG A 364 10.47 11.81 11.85
C ARG A 364 9.64 10.90 12.73
N THR A 365 9.56 11.19 14.03
CA THR A 365 8.83 10.35 15.01
C THR A 365 7.32 10.32 14.73
N ASP A 366 6.72 11.45 14.41
CA ASP A 366 5.30 11.56 14.08
C ASP A 366 4.97 10.86 12.75
N LEU A 367 5.83 10.99 11.74
CA LEU A 367 5.70 10.28 10.47
C LEU A 367 5.84 8.77 10.64
N CYS A 368 6.79 8.31 11.46
CA CYS A 368 6.96 6.90 11.80
C CYS A 368 5.74 6.32 12.51
N ASN A 369 5.19 7.05 13.49
CA ASN A 369 3.97 6.67 14.19
C ASN A 369 2.76 6.63 13.25
N PHE A 370 2.65 7.61 12.36
CA PHE A 370 1.60 7.69 11.35
C PHE A 370 1.67 6.50 10.37
N ALA A 371 2.86 6.17 9.85
CA ALA A 371 3.08 5.01 8.99
C ALA A 371 2.71 3.69 9.69
N GLY A 372 3.08 3.54 10.97
CA GLY A 372 2.70 2.39 11.78
C GLY A 372 1.19 2.23 11.94
N ARG A 373 0.47 3.34 12.20
CA ARG A 373 -1.01 3.33 12.27
C ARG A 373 -1.67 3.08 10.92
N LEU A 374 -1.08 3.53 9.82
CA LEU A 374 -1.59 3.22 8.48
C LEU A 374 -1.48 1.72 8.17
N LEU A 375 -0.46 1.01 8.70
CA LEU A 375 -0.36 -0.44 8.55
C LEU A 375 -1.46 -1.21 9.30
N GLU A 376 -2.06 -0.64 10.34
CA GLU A 376 -3.23 -1.26 11.01
C GLU A 376 -4.47 -1.30 10.12
N VAL A 377 -4.50 -0.45 9.10
CA VAL A 377 -5.62 -0.35 8.14
C VAL A 377 -5.48 -1.39 7.00
N VAL A 378 -4.30 -2.00 6.81
CA VAL A 378 -4.00 -2.81 5.62
C VAL A 378 -4.62 -4.21 5.70
N ASP A 379 -5.39 -4.60 4.67
CA ASP A 379 -5.77 -6.00 4.40
C ASP A 379 -4.71 -6.73 3.55
N GLU A 380 -4.70 -8.08 3.58
CA GLU A 380 -3.73 -8.93 2.85
C GLU A 380 -3.59 -8.60 1.34
N ASN A 381 -4.67 -8.13 0.71
CA ASN A 381 -4.71 -7.76 -0.72
C ASN A 381 -4.05 -6.39 -1.00
N VAL A 382 -4.06 -5.48 -0.03
CA VAL A 382 -3.46 -4.14 -0.16
C VAL A 382 -1.94 -4.22 -0.05
N ALA A 383 -1.42 -5.13 0.80
CA ALA A 383 0.01 -5.41 0.91
C ALA A 383 0.62 -5.86 -0.44
N GLN A 384 -0.11 -6.67 -1.23
CA GLN A 384 0.35 -7.09 -2.57
C GLN A 384 0.43 -5.92 -3.55
N LEU A 385 -0.56 -5.01 -3.55
CA LEU A 385 -0.62 -3.89 -4.50
C LEU A 385 0.35 -2.75 -4.16
N THR A 386 0.61 -2.53 -2.87
CA THR A 386 1.59 -1.56 -2.38
C THR A 386 2.97 -1.83 -2.97
N ILE A 387 3.28 -3.12 -3.17
CA ILE A 387 4.61 -3.57 -3.59
C ILE A 387 4.66 -3.98 -5.07
N GLN A 388 3.56 -4.47 -5.67
CA GLN A 388 3.52 -4.78 -7.11
C GLN A 388 3.63 -3.55 -8.04
N SER A 389 3.30 -2.35 -7.55
CA SER A 389 3.38 -1.11 -8.33
C SER A 389 4.77 -0.44 -8.25
N GLU A 390 5.81 -1.19 -7.87
CA GLU A 390 7.22 -0.84 -8.01
C GLU A 390 7.64 -0.86 -9.48
N ASN A 391 7.21 0.15 -10.24
CA ASN A 391 7.95 0.56 -11.43
C ASN A 391 9.24 1.24 -10.94
N GLU A 392 10.30 0.45 -10.82
CA GLU A 392 11.75 0.63 -11.03
C GLU A 392 12.45 2.00 -10.86
N GLU A 393 11.80 3.15 -10.61
CA GLU A 393 12.47 4.46 -10.73
C GLU A 393 12.58 5.34 -9.48
N ASN A 394 11.92 5.08 -8.34
CA ASN A 394 11.93 6.08 -7.24
C ASN A 394 12.04 5.55 -5.80
N VAL A 395 12.61 4.36 -5.59
CA VAL A 395 13.16 4.01 -4.27
C VAL A 395 14.67 4.03 -4.39
N ASN A 396 15.22 5.24 -4.54
CA ASN A 396 16.62 5.43 -4.19
C ASN A 396 16.65 5.35 -2.66
N ILE A 397 16.86 4.15 -2.11
CA ILE A 397 17.40 4.05 -0.75
C ILE A 397 18.79 4.65 -0.88
N GLY A 398 18.88 5.98 -0.77
CA GLY A 398 20.14 6.67 -0.62
C GLY A 398 20.76 6.11 0.66
N ILE A 399 21.79 5.30 0.50
CA ILE A 399 22.58 4.72 1.58
C ILE A 399 23.45 5.85 2.16
N ASP A 400 22.83 6.91 2.69
CA ASP A 400 23.58 8.05 3.22
C ASP A 400 23.01 8.71 4.49
N ASP A 401 21.89 8.24 5.09
CA ASP A 401 21.42 8.83 6.35
C ASP A 401 20.97 7.79 7.41
N ALA A 402 21.70 7.81 8.54
CA ALA A 402 21.44 7.29 9.89
C ALA A 402 21.00 5.81 10.05
N GLU A 403 21.81 5.05 10.79
CA GLU A 403 21.53 3.70 11.32
C GLU A 403 20.12 3.57 11.97
N GLU A 404 19.62 4.67 12.54
CA GLU A 404 18.28 4.80 13.13
C GLU A 404 17.14 4.64 12.11
N VAL A 405 17.29 5.19 10.90
CA VAL A 405 16.27 5.09 9.83
C VAL A 405 16.23 3.65 9.32
N ILE A 406 17.39 3.04 9.09
CA ILE A 406 17.52 1.64 8.66
C ILE A 406 16.90 0.71 9.70
N SER A 407 17.19 0.93 10.99
CA SER A 407 16.60 0.17 12.11
C SER A 407 15.07 0.28 12.15
N TRP A 408 14.53 1.49 11.95
CA TRP A 408 13.09 1.68 11.89
C TRP A 408 12.45 0.98 10.68
N TYR A 409 13.03 1.11 9.49
CA TYR A 409 12.54 0.41 8.29
C TYR A 409 12.58 -1.11 8.45
N ALA A 410 13.63 -1.65 9.07
CA ALA A 410 13.70 -3.07 9.40
C ALA A 410 12.57 -3.48 10.36
N GLY A 411 12.31 -2.68 11.40
CA GLY A 411 11.17 -2.90 12.32
C GLY A 411 9.80 -2.77 11.65
N PHE A 412 9.64 -1.83 10.72
CA PHE A 412 8.44 -1.61 9.92
C PHE A 412 8.18 -2.81 8.99
N LEU A 413 9.21 -3.28 8.27
CA LEU A 413 9.13 -4.46 7.41
C LEU A 413 8.87 -5.73 8.23
N GLY A 414 9.52 -5.90 9.39
CA GLY A 414 9.24 -7.03 10.29
C GLY A 414 7.81 -7.01 10.85
N SER A 415 7.22 -5.82 11.04
CA SER A 415 5.81 -5.70 11.40
C SER A 415 4.87 -6.11 10.26
N LEU A 416 5.27 -5.87 9.02
CA LEU A 416 4.55 -6.29 7.82
C LEU A 416 4.68 -7.80 7.57
N GLU A 417 5.85 -8.38 7.82
CA GLU A 417 6.10 -9.83 7.80
C GLU A 417 5.22 -10.57 8.80
N ARG A 418 5.19 -10.13 10.07
CA ARG A 418 4.37 -10.78 11.11
C ARG A 418 2.88 -10.73 10.83
N ARG A 419 2.39 -9.64 10.22
CA ARG A 419 0.95 -9.43 9.96
C ARG A 419 0.48 -9.99 8.63
N HIS A 420 1.34 -10.01 7.60
CA HIS A 420 0.99 -10.40 6.23
C HIS A 420 2.06 -11.29 5.59
N ALA A 421 2.46 -12.37 6.27
CA ALA A 421 3.53 -13.28 5.86
C ALA A 421 3.40 -13.78 4.40
N ASN A 422 2.19 -14.19 3.99
CA ASN A 422 1.96 -14.72 2.64
C ASN A 422 2.20 -13.68 1.53
N SER A 423 1.69 -12.46 1.72
CA SER A 423 1.83 -11.35 0.77
C SER A 423 3.25 -10.80 0.77
N TYR A 424 3.90 -10.74 1.94
CA TYR A 424 5.31 -10.41 2.09
C TYR A 424 6.21 -11.39 1.33
N ASP A 425 6.03 -12.70 1.56
CA ASP A 425 6.83 -13.74 0.92
C ASP A 425 6.65 -13.79 -0.61
N ALA A 426 5.43 -13.57 -1.10
CA ALA A 426 5.16 -13.53 -2.55
C ALA A 426 5.91 -12.38 -3.23
N VAL A 427 5.99 -11.24 -2.54
CA VAL A 427 6.66 -10.04 -3.00
C VAL A 427 8.17 -10.17 -2.93
N ILE A 428 8.72 -10.64 -1.81
CA ILE A 428 10.15 -10.86 -1.66
C ILE A 428 10.64 -11.89 -2.68
N ARG A 429 9.85 -12.95 -2.95
CA ARG A 429 10.13 -13.91 -4.04
C ARG A 429 10.12 -13.26 -5.43
N LYS A 430 9.23 -12.30 -5.70
CA LYS A 430 9.19 -11.58 -6.98
C LYS A 430 10.35 -10.60 -7.11
N ALA A 431 10.71 -9.91 -6.03
CA ALA A 431 11.83 -8.96 -5.99
C ALA A 431 13.20 -9.66 -6.10
N LEU A 432 13.36 -10.83 -5.47
CA LEU A 432 14.58 -11.65 -5.53
C LEU A 432 14.60 -12.63 -6.72
N GLY A 433 13.46 -12.83 -7.40
CA GLY A 433 13.32 -13.77 -8.52
C GLY A 433 13.66 -13.21 -9.89
N LYS A 434 13.86 -11.89 -10.02
CA LYS A 434 14.45 -11.30 -11.24
C LYS A 434 15.97 -11.51 -11.16
N GLU A 435 16.56 -12.19 -12.14
CA GLU A 435 18.00 -12.53 -12.23
C GLU A 435 18.94 -11.30 -12.32
N ASP A 436 18.44 -10.08 -12.18
CA ASP A 436 19.24 -8.86 -12.11
C ASP A 436 19.66 -8.55 -10.67
N ASP A 437 20.77 -9.17 -10.24
CA ASP A 437 21.51 -8.87 -9.01
C ASP A 437 22.02 -7.41 -8.92
N SER A 438 21.72 -6.56 -9.92
CA SER A 438 22.14 -5.15 -9.99
C SER A 438 21.08 -4.13 -9.56
N SER A 439 19.81 -4.51 -9.38
CA SER A 439 18.78 -3.53 -9.02
C SER A 439 19.02 -2.97 -7.61
N ALA A 440 18.95 -1.64 -7.46
CA ALA A 440 19.11 -0.96 -6.19
C ALA A 440 18.09 -1.44 -5.14
N VAL A 441 16.89 -1.84 -5.60
CA VAL A 441 15.82 -2.44 -4.79
C VAL A 441 16.25 -3.79 -4.21
N ALA A 442 16.87 -4.67 -4.98
CA ALA A 442 17.35 -5.95 -4.46
C ALA A 442 18.48 -5.76 -3.44
N LYS A 443 19.37 -4.77 -3.62
CA LYS A 443 20.41 -4.43 -2.63
C LYS A 443 19.80 -3.86 -1.36
N ALA A 444 18.91 -2.89 -1.48
CA ALA A 444 18.14 -2.30 -0.39
C ALA A 444 17.37 -3.35 0.44
N VAL A 445 16.63 -4.23 -0.25
CA VAL A 445 15.85 -5.31 0.38
C VAL A 445 16.79 -6.31 1.05
N LYS A 446 17.92 -6.67 0.43
CA LYS A 446 18.94 -7.52 1.07
C LYS A 446 19.56 -6.82 2.30
N THR A 447 19.84 -5.52 2.28
CA THR A 447 20.37 -4.78 3.43
C THR A 447 19.35 -4.69 4.56
N LEU A 448 18.08 -4.42 4.25
CA LEU A 448 16.99 -4.32 5.23
C LEU A 448 16.55 -5.68 5.80
N LEU A 449 16.64 -6.76 5.03
CA LEU A 449 16.43 -8.15 5.48
C LEU A 449 17.65 -8.75 6.20
N GLY A 450 18.76 -8.02 6.29
CA GLY A 450 20.01 -8.51 6.84
C GLY A 450 20.67 -9.63 6.01
N VAL A 451 20.35 -9.72 4.72
CA VAL A 451 20.92 -10.68 3.73
C VAL A 451 22.18 -10.10 3.06
N ALA A 452 22.30 -8.77 2.97
CA ALA A 452 23.52 -8.12 2.49
C ALA A 452 24.32 -7.58 3.67
N GLY A 453 25.21 -8.41 4.21
CA GLY A 453 26.59 -8.06 4.62
C GLY A 453 26.90 -6.76 5.38
N SER A 454 25.94 -6.05 5.97
CA SER A 454 26.18 -4.93 6.86
C SER A 454 25.66 -5.30 8.23
N ALA A 455 26.57 -5.81 9.07
CA ALA A 455 26.68 -5.65 10.52
C ALA A 455 25.42 -5.29 11.35
N ILE A 456 24.25 -5.84 11.06
CA ILE A 456 23.21 -6.00 12.08
C ILE A 456 23.73 -7.15 12.92
N SER A 457 24.09 -6.89 14.16
CA SER A 457 24.43 -7.92 15.13
C SER A 457 23.25 -8.89 15.21
N LEU A 458 23.33 -10.01 14.49
CA LEU A 458 22.38 -11.10 14.61
C LEU A 458 22.39 -11.52 16.08
N SER A 459 21.30 -11.21 16.78
CA SER A 459 21.03 -11.78 18.09
C SER A 459 21.07 -13.30 17.93
N GLY A 460 21.77 -14.02 18.81
CA GLY A 460 21.96 -15.48 18.70
C GLY A 460 20.65 -16.25 18.52
N THR A 461 19.53 -15.75 19.05
CA THR A 461 18.20 -16.34 18.89
C THR A 461 17.65 -16.31 17.46
N ASP A 462 17.90 -15.23 16.70
CA ASP A 462 17.37 -15.04 15.34
C ASP A 462 18.09 -15.96 14.33
N LEU A 463 19.37 -16.27 14.59
CA LEU A 463 20.13 -17.23 13.78
C LEU A 463 19.51 -18.63 13.83
N PHE A 464 19.18 -19.13 15.04
CA PHE A 464 18.62 -20.47 15.19
C PHE A 464 17.20 -20.56 14.60
N GLU A 465 16.37 -19.52 14.73
CA GLU A 465 15.07 -19.46 14.05
C GLU A 465 15.21 -19.54 12.52
N ARG A 466 16.18 -18.81 11.95
CA ARG A 466 16.49 -18.87 10.52
C ARG A 466 17.03 -20.22 10.05
N ILE A 467 17.81 -20.91 10.89
CA ILE A 467 18.29 -22.27 10.58
C ILE A 467 17.10 -23.24 10.47
N HIS A 468 16.06 -23.08 11.30
CA HIS A 468 14.86 -23.93 11.29
C HIS A 468 13.74 -23.48 10.33
N HIS A 469 13.97 -22.44 9.53
CA HIS A 469 12.96 -21.86 8.65
C HIS A 469 12.47 -22.83 7.54
N PRO A 470 11.17 -22.83 7.17
CA PRO A 470 10.61 -23.72 6.14
C PRO A 470 11.21 -23.52 4.74
N ASN A 471 11.61 -22.29 4.40
CA ASN A 471 12.28 -21.98 3.13
C ASN A 471 13.77 -22.38 3.12
N ALA A 472 14.16 -23.24 2.18
CA ALA A 472 15.53 -23.75 2.06
C ALA A 472 16.59 -22.67 1.73
N ALA A 473 16.24 -21.59 1.02
CA ALA A 473 17.21 -20.53 0.69
C ALA A 473 17.67 -19.76 1.94
N VAL A 474 16.74 -19.51 2.87
CA VAL A 474 17.01 -18.88 4.17
C VAL A 474 17.89 -19.79 5.02
N ARG A 475 17.63 -21.11 5.00
CA ARG A 475 18.46 -22.09 5.70
C ARG A 475 19.90 -22.13 5.18
N VAL A 476 20.11 -22.10 3.85
CA VAL A 476 21.46 -22.09 3.26
C VAL A 476 22.27 -20.90 3.77
N GLU A 477 21.65 -19.72 3.82
CA GLU A 477 22.31 -18.49 4.25
C GLU A 477 22.62 -18.49 5.75
N ALA A 478 21.69 -18.97 6.58
CA ALA A 478 21.89 -19.11 8.01
C ALA A 478 23.02 -20.10 8.32
N VAL A 479 23.08 -21.23 7.61
CA VAL A 479 24.18 -22.20 7.75
C VAL A 479 25.50 -21.63 7.24
N ARG A 480 25.50 -20.83 6.15
CA ARG A 480 26.72 -20.16 5.66
C ARG A 480 27.29 -19.21 6.72
N TYR A 481 26.44 -18.41 7.35
CA TYR A 481 26.85 -17.54 8.44
C TYR A 481 27.41 -18.33 9.65
N LEU A 482 26.79 -19.46 9.98
CA LEU A 482 27.25 -20.37 11.03
C LEU A 482 28.65 -20.94 10.72
N VAL A 483 28.90 -21.35 9.47
CA VAL A 483 30.20 -21.87 9.03
C VAL A 483 31.29 -20.79 9.09
N GLU A 484 30.99 -19.57 8.65
CA GLU A 484 31.96 -18.46 8.62
C GLU A 484 32.30 -17.93 10.03
N ASN A 485 31.35 -17.96 10.98
CA ASN A 485 31.49 -17.32 12.30
C ASN A 485 31.57 -18.30 13.48
N TYR A 486 31.78 -19.59 13.24
CA TYR A 486 31.83 -20.62 14.29
C TYR A 486 32.80 -20.28 15.44
N ASN A 487 34.01 -19.79 15.12
CA ASN A 487 35.06 -19.48 16.11
C ASN A 487 34.71 -18.30 17.05
N CYS A 488 33.68 -17.51 16.72
CA CYS A 488 33.26 -16.34 17.48
C CYS A 488 32.02 -16.61 18.37
N MET A 489 31.49 -17.84 18.39
CA MET A 489 30.30 -18.22 19.15
C MET A 489 30.60 -18.44 20.63
N GLN A 490 29.65 -18.11 21.51
CA GLN A 490 29.79 -18.29 22.96
C GLN A 490 29.56 -19.76 23.36
N GLU A 491 30.16 -20.22 24.46
CA GLU A 491 30.02 -21.60 24.96
C GLU A 491 28.57 -22.03 25.22
N ARG A 492 27.68 -21.08 25.53
CA ARG A 492 26.24 -21.33 25.76
C ARG A 492 25.48 -21.74 24.51
N ASP A 493 25.98 -21.40 23.32
CA ASP A 493 25.31 -21.67 22.05
C ASP A 493 25.72 -23.02 21.44
N LYS A 494 26.65 -23.75 22.07
CA LYS A 494 27.15 -25.04 21.55
C LYS A 494 26.08 -26.13 21.49
N GLU A 495 25.17 -26.19 22.47
CA GLU A 495 24.07 -27.19 22.49
C GLU A 495 23.02 -26.91 21.40
N LEU A 496 22.64 -25.64 21.22
CA LEU A 496 21.76 -25.20 20.13
C LEU A 496 22.42 -25.39 18.76
N THR A 497 23.71 -25.14 18.65
CA THR A 497 24.49 -25.39 17.42
C THR A 497 24.57 -26.88 17.11
N CYS A 498 24.75 -27.74 18.11
CA CYS A 498 24.78 -29.19 17.94
C CYS A 498 23.45 -29.72 17.38
N THR A 499 22.33 -29.31 17.99
CA THR A 499 20.99 -29.71 17.51
C THR A 499 20.68 -29.15 16.11
N ALA A 500 21.06 -27.90 15.84
CA ALA A 500 20.90 -27.26 14.54
C ALA A 500 21.70 -27.98 13.44
N VAL A 501 22.99 -28.25 13.66
CA VAL A 501 23.86 -28.94 12.70
C VAL A 501 23.36 -30.36 12.44
N THR A 502 22.99 -31.11 13.47
CA THR A 502 22.42 -32.47 13.32
C THR A 502 21.17 -32.44 12.43
N ALA A 503 20.25 -31.51 12.70
CA ALA A 503 19.01 -31.37 11.93
C ALA A 503 19.22 -30.84 10.49
N ARG A 504 20.35 -30.20 10.19
CA ARG A 504 20.70 -29.73 8.83
C ARG A 504 21.53 -30.74 8.04
N LEU A 505 22.25 -31.64 8.70
CA LEU A 505 22.85 -32.80 8.05
C LEU A 505 21.76 -33.70 7.44
N GLN A 506 20.62 -33.88 8.11
CA GLN A 506 19.48 -34.66 7.60
C GLN A 506 18.43 -33.83 6.84
N ASP A 507 18.79 -32.67 6.26
CA ASP A 507 17.82 -31.78 5.60
C ASP A 507 17.29 -32.32 4.25
N ASP A 508 16.05 -31.99 3.91
CA ASP A 508 15.40 -32.36 2.65
C ASP A 508 16.09 -31.75 1.41
N ASN A 509 16.79 -30.63 1.55
CA ASN A 509 17.44 -29.92 0.44
C ASN A 509 18.96 -30.15 0.37
N ILE A 510 19.42 -30.69 -0.76
CA ILE A 510 20.83 -30.99 -1.07
C ILE A 510 21.76 -29.79 -0.87
N LYS A 511 21.29 -28.55 -1.15
CA LYS A 511 22.11 -27.34 -1.00
C LYS A 511 22.40 -27.00 0.46
N VAL A 512 21.45 -27.29 1.36
CA VAL A 512 21.59 -27.05 2.81
C VAL A 512 22.57 -28.07 3.39
N VAL A 513 22.43 -29.35 3.02
CA VAL A 513 23.35 -30.43 3.43
C VAL A 513 24.78 -30.12 2.96
N ARG A 514 24.94 -29.70 1.70
CA ARG A 514 26.24 -29.28 1.15
C ARG A 514 26.88 -28.16 1.97
N MET A 515 26.11 -27.13 2.32
CA MET A 515 26.63 -25.99 3.08
C MET A 515 27.03 -26.40 4.50
N THR A 516 26.25 -27.28 5.12
CA THR A 516 26.52 -27.82 6.47
C THR A 516 27.81 -28.65 6.49
N LEU A 517 28.03 -29.48 5.46
CA LEU A 517 29.29 -30.21 5.23
C LEU A 517 30.47 -29.30 4.83
N GLY A 518 30.28 -27.98 4.78
CA GLY A 518 31.37 -27.02 4.68
C GLY A 518 32.12 -26.81 6.00
N LEU A 519 31.57 -27.27 7.13
CA LEU A 519 32.24 -27.24 8.43
C LEU A 519 33.46 -28.15 8.44
N HIS A 520 34.56 -27.72 9.07
CA HIS A 520 35.74 -28.57 9.24
C HIS A 520 35.45 -29.81 10.10
N THR A 521 36.08 -30.95 9.82
CA THR A 521 35.86 -32.19 10.57
C THR A 521 36.18 -32.04 12.06
N GLU A 522 37.15 -31.20 12.42
CA GLU A 522 37.49 -30.87 13.82
C GLU A 522 36.30 -30.26 14.57
N VAL A 523 35.58 -29.34 13.90
CA VAL A 523 34.40 -28.66 14.44
C VAL A 523 33.23 -29.64 14.61
N LEU A 524 33.01 -30.51 13.62
CA LEU A 524 31.96 -31.54 13.71
C LEU A 524 32.21 -32.50 14.88
N VAL A 525 33.46 -32.92 15.09
CA VAL A 525 33.84 -33.80 16.21
C VAL A 525 33.73 -33.08 17.56
N GLU A 526 34.09 -31.79 17.64
CA GLU A 526 33.94 -30.97 18.84
C GLU A 526 32.46 -30.81 19.23
N LEU A 527 31.57 -30.59 18.26
CA LEU A 527 30.15 -30.31 18.50
C LEU A 527 29.32 -31.56 18.80
N LEU A 528 29.51 -32.62 18.01
CA LEU A 528 28.65 -33.81 18.06
C LEU A 528 29.26 -34.88 18.95
N GLY A 529 30.60 -34.96 19.01
CA GLY A 529 31.34 -36.15 19.42
C GLY A 529 31.68 -37.04 18.22
N ALA A 530 32.78 -37.79 18.29
CA ALA A 530 33.27 -38.55 17.15
C ALA A 530 32.37 -39.73 16.74
N GLU A 531 31.71 -40.41 17.70
CA GLU A 531 30.83 -41.54 17.39
C GLU A 531 29.52 -41.11 16.73
N THR A 532 28.88 -40.06 17.24
CA THR A 532 27.64 -39.46 16.69
C THR A 532 27.90 -38.77 15.35
N ALA A 533 29.02 -38.04 15.19
CA ALA A 533 29.41 -37.48 13.90
C ALA A 533 29.63 -38.59 12.86
N LEU A 534 30.25 -39.72 13.26
CA LEU A 534 30.41 -40.88 12.40
C LEU A 534 29.05 -41.49 12.03
N ASP A 535 28.13 -41.68 12.98
CA ASP A 535 26.80 -42.22 12.72
C ASP A 535 26.00 -41.36 11.72
N GLU A 536 26.05 -40.03 11.86
CA GLU A 536 25.38 -39.10 10.95
C GLU A 536 26.00 -39.08 9.55
N LEU A 537 27.34 -39.08 9.44
CA LEU A 537 28.01 -39.18 8.15
C LEU A 537 27.76 -40.53 7.45
N LEU A 538 27.65 -41.63 8.21
CA LEU A 538 27.31 -42.94 7.68
C LEU A 538 25.86 -42.99 7.16
N SER A 539 24.92 -42.37 7.88
CA SER A 539 23.52 -42.27 7.47
C SER A 539 23.38 -41.48 6.16
N LEU A 540 24.14 -40.38 6.05
CA LEU A 540 24.28 -39.59 4.84
C LEU A 540 24.90 -40.36 3.68
N ALA A 541 26.01 -41.06 3.92
CA ALA A 541 26.65 -41.92 2.94
C ALA A 541 25.63 -42.90 2.35
N VAL A 542 24.95 -43.69 3.20
CA VAL A 542 23.94 -44.66 2.74
C VAL A 542 22.80 -43.97 1.98
N HIS A 543 22.33 -42.81 2.44
CA HIS A 543 21.25 -42.08 1.78
C HIS A 543 21.59 -41.70 0.33
N TYR A 544 22.84 -41.30 0.07
CA TYR A 544 23.29 -40.77 -1.21
C TYR A 544 23.88 -41.80 -2.19
N VAL A 545 24.08 -43.08 -1.79
CA VAL A 545 24.59 -44.14 -2.70
C VAL A 545 23.73 -44.33 -3.97
N ASP A 546 22.39 -44.25 -3.89
CA ASP A 546 21.49 -44.55 -5.02
C ASP A 546 20.91 -43.31 -5.71
N LYS A 547 21.27 -42.08 -5.27
CA LYS A 547 20.66 -40.84 -5.78
C LYS A 547 21.48 -40.23 -6.91
N SER A 548 21.00 -40.35 -8.15
CA SER A 548 21.67 -39.83 -9.36
C SER A 548 21.31 -38.38 -9.73
N SER A 549 21.09 -37.47 -8.76
CA SER A 549 20.68 -36.09 -9.04
C SER A 549 21.86 -35.11 -9.18
N LYS A 550 21.68 -34.04 -9.98
CA LYS A 550 22.65 -32.93 -10.09
C LYS A 550 22.94 -32.34 -8.69
N GLY A 551 24.21 -32.33 -8.28
CA GLY A 551 24.67 -31.84 -6.96
C GLY A 551 24.95 -32.92 -5.91
N CYS A 552 24.53 -34.18 -6.12
CA CYS A 552 24.89 -35.29 -5.22
C CYS A 552 26.39 -35.59 -5.24
N SER A 553 27.05 -35.45 -6.39
CA SER A 553 28.49 -35.74 -6.53
C SER A 553 29.37 -34.88 -5.61
N GLU A 554 29.02 -33.61 -5.40
CA GLU A 554 29.75 -32.72 -4.50
C GLU A 554 29.48 -33.03 -3.01
N VAL A 555 28.26 -33.43 -2.65
CA VAL A 555 27.93 -33.88 -1.29
C VAL A 555 28.66 -35.18 -0.97
N VAL A 556 28.62 -36.17 -1.87
CA VAL A 556 29.37 -37.43 -1.74
C VAL A 556 30.86 -37.14 -1.58
N ARG A 557 31.41 -36.20 -2.35
CA ARG A 557 32.80 -35.77 -2.25
C ARG A 557 33.15 -35.27 -0.83
N LEU A 558 32.31 -34.41 -0.25
CA LEU A 558 32.51 -33.86 1.08
C LEU A 558 32.34 -34.93 2.18
N VAL A 559 31.34 -35.81 2.05
CA VAL A 559 31.13 -36.93 2.99
C VAL A 559 32.34 -37.86 3.00
N VAL A 560 32.86 -38.25 1.83
CA VAL A 560 34.06 -39.08 1.71
C VAL A 560 35.29 -38.37 2.30
N GLN A 561 35.41 -37.05 2.12
CA GLN A 561 36.49 -36.26 2.71
C GLN A 561 36.44 -36.28 4.25
N HIS A 562 35.25 -36.13 4.85
CA HIS A 562 35.08 -36.23 6.30
C HIS A 562 35.37 -37.64 6.81
N LEU A 563 34.79 -38.68 6.19
CA LEU A 563 34.96 -40.08 6.59
C LEU A 563 36.43 -40.56 6.53
N CYS A 564 37.23 -39.99 5.64
CA CYS A 564 38.66 -40.30 5.53
C CYS A 564 39.54 -39.55 6.54
N THR A 565 38.99 -38.73 7.43
CA THR A 565 39.76 -37.97 8.43
C THR A 565 40.07 -38.86 9.65
N ASP A 566 41.31 -38.81 10.16
CA ASP A 566 41.74 -39.64 11.31
C ASP A 566 40.97 -39.35 12.61
N LEU A 567 40.38 -38.15 12.75
CA LEU A 567 39.65 -37.69 13.94
C LEU A 567 38.39 -38.51 14.26
N LEU A 568 37.77 -39.13 13.24
CA LEU A 568 36.60 -40.00 13.42
C LEU A 568 37.02 -41.43 13.80
N CYS A 569 38.29 -41.77 13.61
CA CYS A 569 38.87 -43.06 13.95
C CYS A 569 39.57 -42.96 15.30
N HIS A 570 38.83 -43.05 16.41
CA HIS A 570 39.40 -43.17 17.76
C HIS A 570 40.13 -44.52 18.01
N ASN A 571 40.93 -44.99 17.05
CA ASN A 571 41.65 -46.27 17.08
C ASN A 571 40.78 -47.52 17.31
N SER A 572 39.45 -47.42 17.15
CA SER A 572 38.58 -48.59 17.23
C SER A 572 38.54 -49.31 15.87
N ALA A 573 38.89 -50.61 15.89
CA ALA A 573 38.79 -51.46 14.71
C ALA A 573 37.35 -51.52 14.15
N LEU A 574 36.36 -51.30 15.02
CA LEU A 574 34.95 -51.19 14.64
C LEU A 574 34.67 -49.93 13.79
N ALA A 575 35.12 -48.74 14.18
CA ALA A 575 34.91 -47.52 13.40
C ALA A 575 35.58 -47.60 12.02
N GLN A 576 36.79 -48.17 11.95
CA GLN A 576 37.49 -48.40 10.68
C GLN A 576 36.72 -49.35 9.77
N THR A 577 36.16 -50.43 10.33
CA THR A 577 35.33 -51.39 9.60
C THR A 577 34.03 -50.74 9.11
N ARG A 578 33.41 -49.87 9.93
CA ARG A 578 32.20 -49.11 9.57
C ARG A 578 32.45 -48.13 8.42
N ILE A 579 33.55 -47.39 8.47
CA ILE A 579 33.96 -46.46 7.41
C ILE A 579 34.28 -47.23 6.12
N LEU A 580 34.98 -48.37 6.22
CA LEU A 580 35.27 -49.24 5.07
C LEU A 580 33.97 -49.66 4.35
N LEU A 581 32.98 -50.15 5.10
CA LEU A 581 31.70 -50.57 4.54
C LEU A 581 30.94 -49.43 3.86
N ALA A 582 31.00 -48.21 4.40
CA ALA A 582 30.37 -47.05 3.79
C ALA A 582 31.10 -46.50 2.56
N LEU A 583 32.42 -46.63 2.48
CA LEU A 583 33.22 -46.16 1.34
C LEU A 583 33.15 -47.11 0.12
N LEU A 584 32.98 -48.41 0.36
CA LEU A 584 33.00 -49.44 -0.70
C LEU A 584 32.01 -49.19 -1.85
N PRO A 585 30.73 -48.83 -1.61
CA PRO A 585 29.79 -48.52 -2.69
C PRO A 585 30.23 -47.33 -3.57
N PHE A 586 30.94 -46.34 -3.01
CA PHE A 586 31.42 -45.18 -3.77
C PHE A 586 32.69 -45.45 -4.55
N LEU A 587 33.48 -46.45 -4.15
CA LEU A 587 34.66 -46.90 -4.88
C LEU A 587 34.30 -47.83 -6.05
N MET A 588 33.04 -48.27 -6.16
CA MET A 588 32.53 -49.16 -7.20
C MET A 588 31.44 -48.48 -8.03
N PRO A 589 31.75 -47.53 -8.93
CA PRO A 589 30.71 -46.90 -9.74
C PRO A 589 30.41 -47.68 -11.04
N LEU A 590 29.15 -47.55 -11.48
CA LEU A 590 28.66 -47.88 -12.83
C LEU A 590 29.08 -46.82 -13.90
N LYS A 591 29.90 -45.80 -13.55
CA LYS A 591 30.35 -44.72 -14.45
C LYS A 591 31.82 -44.30 -14.20
N GLU A 592 32.60 -44.15 -15.28
CA GLU A 592 34.07 -44.02 -15.25
C GLU A 592 34.63 -42.68 -14.71
N SER A 593 33.88 -41.57 -14.83
CA SER A 593 34.40 -40.23 -14.51
C SER A 593 34.51 -39.90 -13.01
N GLU A 594 33.74 -40.59 -12.17
CA GLU A 594 33.66 -40.31 -10.72
C GLU A 594 34.72 -41.10 -9.93
N LEU A 595 35.16 -42.25 -10.45
CA LEU A 595 36.14 -43.13 -9.81
C LEU A 595 37.49 -42.45 -9.59
N GLY A 596 37.99 -41.72 -10.60
CA GLY A 596 39.28 -41.04 -10.53
C GLY A 596 39.34 -39.95 -9.46
N ALA A 597 38.24 -39.20 -9.29
CA ALA A 597 38.14 -38.15 -8.28
C ALA A 597 38.05 -38.75 -6.86
N MET A 598 37.28 -39.83 -6.67
CA MET A 598 37.17 -40.50 -5.37
C MET A 598 38.48 -41.16 -4.94
N ILE A 599 39.19 -41.83 -5.86
CA ILE A 599 40.51 -42.42 -5.57
C ILE A 599 41.52 -41.33 -5.19
N ALA A 600 41.48 -40.16 -5.84
CA ALA A 600 42.37 -39.04 -5.51
C ALA A 600 42.12 -38.51 -4.08
N ILE A 601 40.86 -38.38 -3.67
CA ILE A 601 40.49 -37.91 -2.32
C ILE A 601 40.91 -38.92 -1.26
N VAL A 602 40.61 -40.20 -1.48
CA VAL A 602 40.94 -41.23 -0.49
C VAL A 602 42.47 -41.35 -0.32
N LYS A 603 43.27 -41.17 -1.39
CA LYS A 603 44.74 -41.13 -1.31
C LYS A 603 45.31 -39.90 -0.57
N GLN A 604 44.59 -38.78 -0.57
CA GLN A 604 45.05 -37.55 0.10
C GLN A 604 45.02 -37.66 1.63
N HIS A 605 44.30 -38.63 2.18
CA HIS A 605 44.11 -38.80 3.61
C HIS A 605 44.83 -40.03 4.17
N SER A 606 45.33 -39.91 5.40
CA SER A 606 46.11 -40.91 6.15
C SER A 606 45.30 -42.18 6.50
N PHE A 607 43.97 -42.14 6.46
CA PHE A 607 43.10 -43.28 6.74
C PHE A 607 43.43 -44.53 5.92
N VAL A 608 43.89 -44.38 4.68
CA VAL A 608 44.29 -45.50 3.81
C VAL A 608 45.41 -46.33 4.45
N ASN A 609 46.32 -45.70 5.19
CA ASN A 609 47.41 -46.40 5.88
C ASN A 609 46.92 -47.23 7.07
N ASN A 610 45.77 -46.86 7.65
CA ASN A 610 45.19 -47.54 8.81
C ASN A 610 44.37 -48.78 8.40
N CYS A 611 43.74 -48.76 7.22
CA CYS A 611 42.96 -49.90 6.69
C CYS A 611 43.71 -50.64 5.58
N LYS A 612 44.45 -51.70 5.94
CA LYS A 612 45.33 -52.46 5.02
C LYS A 612 44.61 -53.01 3.78
N PHE A 613 43.36 -53.46 3.93
CA PHE A 613 42.55 -53.92 2.80
C PHE A 613 42.18 -52.79 1.84
N LEU A 614 41.86 -51.60 2.36
CA LEU A 614 41.53 -50.43 1.53
C LEU A 614 42.76 -49.93 0.74
N ALA A 615 43.94 -49.97 1.36
CA ALA A 615 45.21 -49.65 0.69
C ALA A 615 45.51 -50.62 -0.47
N ALA A 616 45.30 -51.92 -0.27
CA ALA A 616 45.47 -52.93 -1.31
C ALA A 616 44.47 -52.72 -2.47
N LEU A 617 43.19 -52.49 -2.14
CA LEU A 617 42.14 -52.24 -3.12
C LEU A 617 42.40 -50.99 -3.97
N ILE A 618 42.80 -49.88 -3.35
CA ILE A 618 43.13 -48.63 -4.05
C ILE A 618 44.38 -48.80 -4.94
N LYS A 619 45.37 -49.57 -4.50
CA LYS A 619 46.57 -49.88 -5.29
C LYS A 619 46.19 -50.67 -6.54
N GLU A 620 45.37 -51.71 -6.40
CA GLU A 620 44.92 -52.53 -7.52
C GLU A 620 44.05 -51.74 -8.51
N LEU A 621 43.07 -50.96 -8.01
CA LEU A 621 42.21 -50.09 -8.82
C LEU A 621 43.00 -49.06 -9.62
N TYR A 622 44.12 -48.56 -9.07
CA TYR A 622 45.00 -47.62 -9.76
C TYR A 622 45.87 -48.30 -10.84
N THR A 623 46.31 -49.55 -10.62
CA THR A 623 47.21 -50.26 -11.54
C THR A 623 46.50 -50.87 -12.76
N LYS A 624 45.26 -51.35 -12.61
CA LYS A 624 44.56 -52.11 -13.67
C LYS A 624 43.72 -51.24 -14.62
N GLY A 625 43.40 -50.00 -14.25
CA GLY A 625 42.55 -49.13 -15.09
C GLY A 625 41.11 -49.65 -15.25
N SER A 626 40.27 -48.85 -15.92
CA SER A 626 38.78 -48.86 -15.95
C SER A 626 38.05 -50.18 -16.33
N THR A 627 38.74 -51.25 -16.71
CA THR A 627 38.03 -52.45 -17.19
C THR A 627 37.61 -53.34 -16.03
N ASP A 628 36.38 -53.11 -15.58
CA ASP A 628 35.59 -53.89 -14.60
C ASP A 628 36.07 -53.80 -13.13
N THR A 629 35.62 -52.77 -12.42
CA THR A 629 35.88 -52.53 -10.98
C THR A 629 35.46 -53.70 -10.09
N CYS A 630 34.40 -54.43 -10.46
CA CYS A 630 33.95 -55.61 -9.72
C CYS A 630 34.96 -56.75 -9.83
N SER A 631 35.58 -56.94 -11.01
CA SER A 631 36.63 -57.95 -11.19
C SER A 631 37.88 -57.65 -10.35
N VAL A 632 38.25 -56.38 -10.22
CA VAL A 632 39.38 -55.93 -9.39
C VAL A 632 39.09 -56.13 -7.91
N PHE A 633 37.86 -55.84 -7.46
CA PHE A 633 37.45 -56.11 -6.08
C PHE A 633 37.47 -57.61 -5.74
N LEU A 634 36.95 -58.46 -6.63
CA LEU A 634 36.98 -59.92 -6.45
C LEU A 634 38.42 -60.48 -6.47
N HIS A 635 39.28 -59.92 -7.31
CA HIS A 635 40.71 -60.27 -7.34
C HIS A 635 41.39 -59.89 -6.02
N CYS A 636 41.20 -58.65 -5.55
CA CYS A 636 41.77 -58.17 -4.29
C CYS A 636 41.26 -58.98 -3.08
N LEU A 637 39.97 -59.32 -3.06
CA LEU A 637 39.38 -60.24 -2.07
C LEU A 637 40.03 -61.63 -2.09
N SER A 638 40.45 -62.11 -3.25
CA SER A 638 41.07 -63.43 -3.39
C SER A 638 42.52 -63.47 -2.92
N GLU A 639 43.30 -62.42 -3.19
CA GLU A 639 44.74 -62.34 -2.85
C GLU A 639 45.00 -61.78 -1.45
N SER A 640 44.16 -60.86 -0.96
CA SER A 640 44.36 -60.12 0.30
C SER A 640 43.48 -60.60 1.45
N ARG A 641 43.19 -61.90 1.52
CA ARG A 641 42.27 -62.51 2.52
C ARG A 641 42.70 -62.28 3.97
N GLU A 642 44.01 -62.24 4.24
CA GLU A 642 44.57 -62.04 5.58
C GLU A 642 44.43 -60.59 6.09
N LEU A 643 44.17 -59.63 5.18
CA LEU A 643 44.08 -58.20 5.49
C LEU A 643 42.66 -57.74 5.85
N LEU A 644 41.68 -58.64 5.83
CA LEU A 644 40.28 -58.37 6.11
C LEU A 644 40.00 -58.23 7.63
N PRO A 645 39.04 -57.36 8.03
CA PRO A 645 38.57 -57.29 9.41
C PRO A 645 37.98 -58.62 9.91
N ASP A 646 37.94 -58.83 11.22
CA ASP A 646 37.29 -60.00 11.83
C ASP A 646 35.81 -60.03 11.50
N VAL A 647 35.27 -61.25 11.35
CA VAL A 647 33.87 -61.47 10.99
C VAL A 647 32.92 -60.87 12.05
N ASP A 648 33.27 -60.94 13.33
CA ASP A 648 32.49 -60.34 14.41
C ASP A 648 32.39 -58.80 14.29
N LEU A 649 33.48 -58.14 13.87
CA LEU A 649 33.51 -56.69 13.64
C LEU A 649 32.71 -56.30 12.40
N LEU A 650 32.75 -57.12 11.35
CA LEU A 650 31.93 -56.92 10.15
C LEU A 650 30.43 -57.07 10.47
N LEU A 651 30.07 -58.05 11.30
CA LEU A 651 28.69 -58.27 11.73
C LEU A 651 28.17 -57.09 12.58
N GLN A 652 28.94 -56.67 13.58
CA GLN A 652 28.59 -55.52 14.43
C GLN A 652 28.52 -54.21 13.64
N ALA A 653 29.40 -54.02 12.64
CA ALA A 653 29.35 -52.87 11.76
C ALA A 653 28.12 -52.91 10.83
N ALA A 654 27.75 -54.09 10.33
CA ALA A 654 26.59 -54.27 9.45
C ALA A 654 25.25 -53.96 10.15
N GLU A 655 25.08 -54.41 11.39
CA GLU A 655 23.85 -54.18 12.18
C GLU A 655 23.53 -52.69 12.36
N LYS A 656 24.54 -51.83 12.46
CA LYS A 656 24.36 -50.37 12.66
C LYS A 656 24.22 -49.56 11.37
N ILE A 657 24.74 -50.04 10.24
CA ILE A 657 24.85 -49.24 9.00
C ILE A 657 23.66 -49.48 8.06
N TYR A 658 23.06 -50.67 8.05
CA TYR A 658 22.18 -51.05 6.95
C TYR A 658 20.73 -51.34 7.37
N PRO A 659 19.77 -50.48 6.98
CA PRO A 659 18.35 -50.83 7.03
C PRO A 659 17.98 -51.79 5.89
N ALA A 660 16.96 -52.61 6.14
CA ALA A 660 16.60 -53.89 5.52
C ALA A 660 16.33 -53.98 3.99
N ASN A 661 16.68 -53.00 3.14
CA ASN A 661 16.10 -52.88 1.78
C ASN A 661 17.01 -52.42 0.61
N ARG A 662 18.34 -52.65 0.58
CA ARG A 662 19.19 -52.19 -0.57
C ARG A 662 20.13 -53.24 -1.19
N LYS A 663 19.74 -53.84 -2.33
CA LYS A 663 20.30 -55.09 -2.89
C LYS A 663 21.83 -55.16 -3.21
N PRO A 664 22.51 -54.15 -3.77
CA PRO A 664 23.92 -54.31 -4.22
C PRO A 664 24.94 -54.34 -3.06
N ILE A 665 24.71 -53.52 -2.04
CA ILE A 665 25.64 -53.34 -0.93
C ILE A 665 25.65 -54.59 -0.02
N HIS A 666 24.51 -55.26 0.11
CA HIS A 666 24.40 -56.52 0.84
C HIS A 666 25.20 -57.66 0.18
N MET A 667 25.31 -57.67 -1.16
CA MET A 667 26.17 -58.64 -1.85
C MET A 667 27.65 -58.41 -1.56
N MET A 668 28.11 -57.16 -1.57
CA MET A 668 29.50 -56.83 -1.23
C MET A 668 29.84 -57.19 0.22
N LEU A 669 28.93 -56.89 1.15
CA LEU A 669 29.06 -57.26 2.56
C LEU A 669 29.11 -58.78 2.73
N LEU A 670 28.22 -59.53 2.06
CA LEU A 670 28.21 -60.98 2.08
C LEU A 670 29.53 -61.57 1.55
N LEU A 671 30.06 -61.04 0.45
CA LEU A 671 31.35 -61.46 -0.11
C LEU A 671 32.51 -61.20 0.85
N LEU A 672 32.52 -60.07 1.56
CA LEU A 672 33.52 -59.73 2.58
C LEU A 672 33.44 -60.67 3.79
N MET A 673 32.24 -60.94 4.28
CA MET A 673 32.01 -61.86 5.41
C MET A 673 32.43 -63.30 5.05
N MET A 674 32.08 -63.77 3.85
CA MET A 674 32.47 -65.10 3.37
C MET A 674 33.99 -65.21 3.17
N ALA A 675 34.64 -64.19 2.59
CA ALA A 675 36.09 -64.18 2.41
C ALA A 675 36.85 -64.16 3.75
N SER A 676 36.37 -63.38 4.73
CA SER A 676 36.95 -63.32 6.08
C SER A 676 36.71 -64.63 6.87
N ALA A 677 35.52 -65.22 6.74
CA ALA A 677 35.17 -66.50 7.37
C ALA A 677 36.05 -67.66 6.86
N VAL A 678 36.34 -67.70 5.56
CA VAL A 678 37.24 -68.70 4.96
C VAL A 678 38.68 -68.55 5.47
N ALA A 679 39.13 -67.33 5.75
CA ALA A 679 40.50 -67.07 6.21
C ALA A 679 40.72 -67.37 7.70
N LYS A 680 39.70 -67.10 8.56
CA LYS A 680 39.89 -67.07 10.03
C LYS A 680 39.20 -68.20 10.81
N GLN A 681 38.49 -69.12 10.14
CA GLN A 681 37.76 -70.25 10.75
C GLN A 681 36.85 -69.85 11.93
N PRO A 682 35.68 -69.24 11.65
CA PRO A 682 34.78 -68.75 12.70
C PRO A 682 34.14 -69.88 13.52
N THR A 683 33.57 -69.52 14.67
CA THR A 683 32.83 -70.46 15.51
C THR A 683 31.58 -71.00 14.78
N PRO A 684 31.06 -72.18 15.15
CA PRO A 684 29.85 -72.76 14.53
C PRO A 684 28.62 -71.85 14.62
N ALA A 685 28.47 -71.13 15.74
CA ALA A 685 27.38 -70.20 15.97
C ALA A 685 27.43 -68.98 15.03
N LEU A 686 28.63 -68.41 14.83
CA LEU A 686 28.83 -67.30 13.90
C LEU A 686 28.64 -67.74 12.45
N SER A 687 29.07 -68.96 12.13
CA SER A 687 28.88 -69.57 10.80
C SER A 687 27.41 -69.74 10.46
N GLN A 688 26.58 -70.12 11.44
CA GLN A 688 25.13 -70.21 11.30
C GLN A 688 24.51 -68.83 11.08
N GLN A 689 24.92 -67.80 11.82
CA GLN A 689 24.42 -66.43 11.64
C GLN A 689 24.74 -65.85 10.25
N ILE A 690 25.95 -66.10 9.72
CA ILE A 690 26.32 -65.70 8.36
C ILE A 690 25.44 -66.42 7.33
N LEU A 691 25.17 -67.72 7.54
CA LEU A 691 24.34 -68.51 6.64
C LEU A 691 22.88 -68.04 6.66
N ASP A 692 22.31 -67.78 7.84
CA ASP A 692 20.95 -67.26 8.00
C ASP A 692 20.80 -65.88 7.34
N MET A 693 21.81 -65.03 7.50
CA MET A 693 21.88 -63.74 6.81
C MET A 693 21.95 -63.90 5.29
N ALA A 694 22.79 -64.82 4.79
CA ALA A 694 22.89 -65.14 3.37
C ALA A 694 21.55 -65.64 2.80
N VAL A 695 20.90 -66.57 3.49
CA VAL A 695 19.60 -67.16 3.09
C VAL A 695 18.52 -66.07 3.02
N SER A 696 18.41 -65.21 4.04
CA SER A 696 17.48 -64.08 4.05
C SER A 696 17.67 -63.12 2.87
N TYR A 697 18.89 -62.98 2.35
CA TYR A 697 19.15 -62.19 1.14
C TYR A 697 18.81 -62.95 -0.15
N PHE A 698 19.19 -64.22 -0.26
CA PHE A 698 18.93 -65.02 -1.46
C PHE A 698 17.44 -65.30 -1.67
N GLU A 699 16.63 -65.44 -0.61
CA GLU A 699 15.17 -65.58 -0.71
C GLU A 699 14.49 -64.37 -1.38
N LYS A 700 15.15 -63.20 -1.39
CA LYS A 700 14.64 -61.94 -1.96
C LYS A 700 15.19 -61.61 -3.36
N CYS A 701 16.01 -62.48 -3.95
CA CYS A 701 16.65 -62.28 -5.25
C CYS A 701 16.17 -63.32 -6.28
N GLN A 702 15.78 -62.88 -7.49
CA GLN A 702 15.60 -63.78 -8.62
C GLN A 702 16.96 -64.03 -9.28
N VAL A 703 17.36 -65.29 -9.38
CA VAL A 703 18.61 -65.69 -10.07
C VAL A 703 18.29 -65.93 -11.53
N GLU A 704 18.77 -65.07 -12.43
CA GLU A 704 18.74 -65.32 -13.87
C GLU A 704 20.06 -65.96 -14.33
N ILE A 705 19.96 -67.10 -15.01
CA ILE A 705 21.12 -67.75 -15.64
C ILE A 705 21.29 -67.13 -17.04
N CYS A 706 22.15 -66.12 -17.16
CA CYS A 706 22.60 -65.67 -18.48
C CYS A 706 23.60 -66.67 -19.05
N GLY A 707 23.15 -67.51 -20.00
CA GLY A 707 24.01 -68.46 -20.69
C GLY A 707 23.79 -68.47 -22.20
N SER A 708 24.85 -68.16 -22.95
CA SER A 708 25.14 -68.82 -24.23
C SER A 708 26.60 -68.64 -24.68
N SER A 709 27.56 -69.31 -24.04
CA SER A 709 28.62 -70.09 -24.74
C SER A 709 29.52 -70.81 -23.72
N ALA A 710 29.84 -72.07 -24.02
CA ALA A 710 30.35 -73.08 -23.10
C ALA A 710 31.85 -72.98 -22.74
N ALA A 711 32.38 -71.78 -22.46
CA ALA A 711 33.78 -71.62 -22.05
C ALA A 711 34.04 -70.68 -20.85
N SER A 712 33.03 -69.98 -20.33
CA SER A 712 33.18 -69.16 -19.12
C SER A 712 31.84 -69.06 -18.39
N CYS A 713 31.61 -69.90 -17.38
CA CYS A 713 30.48 -69.75 -16.47
C CYS A 713 30.77 -68.58 -15.53
N THR A 714 30.46 -67.37 -15.97
CA THR A 714 30.36 -66.20 -15.12
C THR A 714 28.93 -66.18 -14.58
N VAL A 715 28.75 -66.40 -13.27
CA VAL A 715 27.46 -66.16 -12.62
C VAL A 715 27.24 -64.65 -12.58
N CYS A 716 26.51 -64.11 -13.56
CA CYS A 716 26.01 -62.73 -13.49
C CYS A 716 24.78 -62.73 -12.58
N LEU A 717 24.92 -62.20 -11.37
CA LEU A 717 23.78 -61.74 -10.59
C LEU A 717 23.37 -60.37 -11.15
N CYS A 718 22.25 -60.31 -11.88
CA CYS A 718 21.68 -59.05 -12.32
C CYS A 718 21.34 -58.18 -11.09
N VAL A 719 21.93 -56.98 -11.04
CA VAL A 719 21.70 -55.93 -10.01
C VAL A 719 20.47 -55.12 -10.36
#